data_AF-A0A9Q4E6A8-F1
#
_entry.id   AF-A0A9Q4E6A8-F1
#
_cell.length_a   1.000
_cell.length_b   1.000
_cell.length_c   1.000
_cell.angle_alpha   90.00
_cell.angle_beta   90.00
_cell.angle_gamma   90.00
#
_symmetry.space_group_name_H-M   'P 1'
#
loop_
_entity.id
_entity.type
_entity.pdbx_description
1 polymer ?
#
loop_
_entity_poly.entity_id
_entity_poly.type
_entity_poly.pdbx_seq_one_letter_code
_entity_poly.pdbx_strand_id
1 'polypeptide(L)'
;MYTINKQKLAKKMMNVDSSINRTILDAFKSYNTSGLTKIERLEEEINLPEGLTASLDNTIVTAAILGSLLSTKGRVNVGINTDESPTYIEIDTTKLHDTNDVHAFIYNLRHTGEIPRLNVMFPMDIEVSNIKSILSEESSIWLLAQNGRCTLSVKGDCIDSNMFAHLCKITTFAFEKALKDKKVIPAVDSLPTHSKYIPDQHKSMIEHIYDHKQKKPLSMAILDDASGKNLTYDELWNESESVIQQVREQINTQRPYPKIAIFIERSWKHLVSVIAIQRMGGTCVLIDLTNPDDRIRDLLNESSPEAIISVGKVIDRARSLTTYPVLDFDNRIFRHTQLNPEWIKTDNDVCFIAGTSGTTGRPKAACLSYRGMAATIDTIIDTAKLGKNSRGSWLSSPGYGMIEVDPLPVLCAGGTVCIPSSDILKDIQMLSHWFTKINITHTLVMTSIAEALWANGFHSGLHTMLIAGERCKQWPTTEYRVLNVYGSAEAAVVSIEDLSGSRRTLLPTVGRAVPGVNMYVVDDDGRELPACCIGELIITGETLSMGYIDYKETQKSFRPNELDTTSKLQYISGDRARMSLDGTVEIFGRSNALVKIRGHRVDLAEIEITALKISGVAKAAALCFNDNAGEILELFIEPAPNAENVKNEVRQYLSKKLHPAAQPSQIRTTKLPLGNNGKVDYAALRSCLVERERVQTAFYPSTKNETALCECWLAWTRCDEVTLKSNFFQEGGDSLRAMRMLGDLTYKYGINIEMSPFLENPEFSNLLHLSTISQTIDMPEFENLSVDQQSEPFNLTEYQQALWIGRGSDFTYGDISCQGYFEWEVEDLDKNRFARAVVKLVERHPMLKATIDDTGCQRIGTVDASRAVEFIDISDFPPNEIENEINKMRLRMANDEIGIAEWPLFRFVVSRISPQISRIHFSIDLLIADAWSIFQVIIPDLIDLYSKEETELPRIRTTFQDYVAYRNKVKHSAQYHSHREYWLKKIHELPEAPKLPQLEQVESGALVRFERYEGTLEKEKWEFLKSQGQERRISPSGVVALVFCEVLRRWSEKDQFTLNLPISDRMSINDDINLVVGDFTNPLLVPYEITADDTLQTRGQLLQEAIWQALDHRLFTGVEVLRELSRIRRTGPKPLMPIVLTSLLGHPGRHDVSLLGREVFGMSQTPQVTLDVQVRESEGTLHFKWDYIVGGIRPDVIEEMFGSFCDLLQQLADEPKTWNRRLLDI
;
A
#
# COMPACT_ATOMS: atom_id res chain seq x y z
N MET A 1 34.39 9.79 58.23
CA MET A 1 33.06 10.47 58.20
C MET A 1 33.02 11.50 57.06
N TYR A 2 33.32 11.07 55.82
CA TYR A 2 33.41 11.95 54.64
C TYR A 2 33.21 11.16 53.33
N THR A 3 32.31 10.17 53.30
CA THR A 3 32.03 9.42 52.06
C THR A 3 30.61 8.84 52.03
N ILE A 4 29.62 9.58 52.52
CA ILE A 4 28.20 9.26 52.34
C ILE A 4 27.47 10.58 52.05
N ASN A 5 27.83 11.25 50.95
CA ASN A 5 27.04 12.40 50.46
C ASN A 5 27.22 12.76 48.98
N LYS A 6 27.76 11.85 48.13
CA LYS A 6 27.76 12.02 46.66
C LYS A 6 26.74 11.17 45.91
N GLN A 7 26.29 10.04 46.49
CA GLN A 7 25.24 9.21 45.86
C GLN A 7 23.81 9.69 46.13
N LYS A 8 23.59 10.61 47.09
CA LYS A 8 22.29 11.25 47.31
C LYS A 8 22.07 12.56 46.53
N LEU A 9 23.12 13.14 45.92
CA LEU A 9 22.97 14.25 44.97
C LEU A 9 22.83 13.78 43.51
N ALA A 10 23.42 12.64 43.13
CA ALA A 10 23.26 12.09 41.77
C ALA A 10 21.86 11.49 41.51
N LYS A 11 21.07 11.17 42.55
CA LYS A 11 19.71 10.62 42.44
C LYS A 11 18.59 11.68 42.57
N LYS A 12 18.96 12.96 42.63
CA LYS A 12 18.03 14.11 42.63
C LYS A 12 18.21 15.04 41.42
N MET A 13 18.96 14.59 40.41
CA MET A 13 19.14 15.22 39.09
C MET A 13 18.62 14.32 37.95
N MET A 14 17.54 13.58 38.19
CA MET A 14 16.64 13.10 37.12
C MET A 14 15.31 13.88 37.18
N ASN A 15 15.38 15.15 37.58
CA ASN A 15 14.33 16.11 37.30
C ASN A 15 14.52 16.55 35.86
N VAL A 16 13.52 16.26 35.03
CA VAL A 16 13.10 16.95 33.79
C VAL A 16 14.23 17.71 33.08
N ASP A 17 14.67 17.15 31.96
CA ASP A 17 15.65 17.75 31.06
C ASP A 17 15.16 19.15 30.60
N SER A 18 15.61 20.20 31.29
CA SER A 18 15.29 21.60 30.99
C SER A 18 16.09 22.13 29.78
N SER A 19 16.67 21.22 28.97
CA SER A 19 17.52 21.51 27.82
C SER A 19 16.89 21.16 26.47
N ILE A 20 15.70 20.57 26.48
CA ILE A 20 14.95 20.28 25.25
C ILE A 20 14.09 21.50 24.91
N ASN A 21 14.49 22.29 23.91
CA ASN A 21 13.61 23.28 23.28
C ASN A 21 12.40 22.53 22.71
N ARG A 22 11.22 22.73 23.31
CA ARG A 22 9.97 22.09 22.87
C ARG A 22 9.47 22.80 21.62
N THR A 23 9.08 22.02 20.63
CA THR A 23 8.64 22.52 19.32
C THR A 23 7.12 22.49 19.20
N ILE A 24 6.55 23.14 18.19
CA ILE A 24 5.12 23.04 17.89
C ILE A 24 4.68 21.56 17.69
N LEU A 25 5.55 20.69 17.15
CA LEU A 25 5.24 19.25 17.02
C LEU A 25 5.02 18.55 18.36
N ASP A 26 5.72 18.99 19.41
CA ASP A 26 5.59 18.36 20.73
C ASP A 26 4.21 18.65 21.33
N ALA A 27 3.55 19.73 20.91
CA ALA A 27 2.13 20.00 21.19
C ALA A 27 1.18 18.97 20.56
N PHE A 28 1.57 18.32 19.46
CA PHE A 28 0.76 17.31 18.76
C PHE A 28 1.13 15.87 19.15
N LYS A 29 2.07 15.65 20.06
CA LYS A 29 2.42 14.30 20.57
C LYS A 29 1.62 14.01 21.84
N SER A 30 0.82 12.94 21.83
CA SER A 30 0.17 12.44 23.04
C SER A 30 1.23 11.77 23.93
N TYR A 31 1.63 12.44 25.01
CA TYR A 31 2.45 11.82 26.04
C TYR A 31 1.56 11.14 27.07
N ASN A 32 1.68 9.82 27.20
CA ASN A 32 1.17 9.09 28.36
C ASN A 32 2.04 9.41 29.58
N THR A 33 1.85 10.58 30.17
CA THR A 33 2.42 10.90 31.48
C THR A 33 1.50 10.33 32.56
N SER A 34 1.73 9.06 32.86
CA SER A 34 1.19 8.43 34.06
C SER A 34 1.87 9.04 35.30
N GLY A 35 1.17 9.96 35.95
CA GLY A 35 1.44 10.37 37.33
C GLY A 35 1.85 11.83 37.53
N LEU A 36 0.95 12.55 38.21
CA LEU A 36 1.12 13.75 39.05
C LEU A 36 0.85 15.14 38.44
N THR A 37 0.05 15.89 39.22
CA THR A 37 -0.29 17.33 39.20
C THR A 37 -1.13 17.87 38.04
N LYS A 38 -2.08 18.77 38.39
CA LYS A 38 -2.93 19.54 37.48
C LYS A 38 -2.03 20.26 36.47
N ILE A 39 -2.04 19.82 35.21
CA ILE A 39 -1.18 20.37 34.15
C ILE A 39 -1.68 21.78 33.82
N GLU A 40 -0.82 22.79 33.96
CA GLU A 40 -1.14 24.17 33.58
C GLU A 40 -1.22 24.28 32.04
N ARG A 41 -2.27 24.93 31.53
CA ARG A 41 -2.49 25.12 30.09
C ARG A 41 -2.22 26.57 29.71
N LEU A 42 -1.63 26.76 28.53
CA LEU A 42 -1.53 28.07 27.88
C LEU A 42 -2.82 28.29 27.09
N GLU A 43 -3.52 29.39 27.34
CA GLU A 43 -4.78 29.77 26.69
C GLU A 43 -4.67 31.19 26.13
N GLU A 44 -5.09 31.38 24.88
CA GLU A 44 -5.14 32.71 24.24
C GLU A 44 -6.35 32.81 23.30
N GLU A 45 -7.04 33.96 23.33
CA GLU A 45 -8.12 34.26 22.39
C GLU A 45 -7.49 34.57 21.02
N ILE A 46 -7.89 33.84 19.99
CA ILE A 46 -7.39 34.03 18.63
C ILE A 46 -7.98 35.32 18.07
N ASN A 47 -7.10 36.22 17.62
CA ASN A 47 -7.50 37.45 16.95
C ASN A 47 -8.06 37.13 15.56
N LEU A 48 -9.38 36.99 15.47
CA LEU A 48 -10.08 36.77 14.20
C LEU A 48 -10.07 38.05 13.36
N PRO A 49 -9.92 37.96 12.02
CA PRO A 49 -10.05 39.10 11.12
C PRO A 49 -11.40 39.82 11.26
N GLU A 50 -11.43 41.12 10.96
CA GLU A 50 -12.67 41.91 11.02
C GLU A 50 -13.78 41.30 10.15
N GLY A 51 -14.96 41.11 10.75
CA GLY A 51 -16.13 40.51 10.10
C GLY A 51 -16.22 38.99 10.23
N LEU A 52 -15.24 38.33 10.87
CA LEU A 52 -15.27 36.89 11.12
C LEU A 52 -15.80 36.55 12.51
N THR A 53 -16.72 35.58 12.58
CA THR A 53 -17.17 34.96 13.83
C THR A 53 -16.79 33.48 13.86
N ALA A 54 -16.21 33.01 14.97
CA ALA A 54 -15.93 31.59 15.19
C ALA A 54 -17.24 30.82 15.48
N SER A 55 -17.87 30.31 14.43
CA SER A 55 -18.90 29.26 14.54
C SER A 55 -18.24 27.90 14.80
N LEU A 56 -19.02 26.93 15.27
CA LEU A 56 -18.54 25.56 15.46
C LEU A 56 -18.01 24.98 14.14
N ASP A 57 -18.76 25.13 13.05
CA ASP A 57 -18.38 24.62 11.73
C ASP A 57 -17.09 25.26 11.20
N ASN A 58 -16.95 26.59 11.32
CA ASN A 58 -15.73 27.28 10.92
C ASN A 58 -14.52 26.84 11.75
N THR A 59 -14.74 26.54 13.03
CA THR A 59 -13.68 26.10 13.94
C THR A 59 -13.26 24.66 13.64
N ILE A 60 -14.19 23.78 13.23
CA ILE A 60 -13.87 22.42 12.77
C ILE A 60 -13.06 22.47 11.47
N VAL A 61 -13.48 23.29 10.50
CA VAL A 61 -12.72 23.49 9.25
C VAL A 61 -11.33 24.07 9.55
N THR A 62 -11.26 25.04 10.47
CA THR A 62 -9.97 25.61 10.90
C THR A 62 -9.08 24.57 11.57
N ALA A 63 -9.63 23.69 12.41
CA ALA A 63 -8.88 22.59 13.00
C ALA A 63 -8.32 21.64 11.93
N ALA A 64 -9.11 21.33 10.89
CA ALA A 64 -8.67 20.52 9.76
C ALA A 64 -7.48 21.16 9.02
N ILE A 65 -7.57 22.46 8.71
CA ILE A 65 -6.51 23.22 8.02
C ILE A 65 -5.28 23.38 8.92
N LEU A 66 -5.47 23.71 10.20
CA LEU A 66 -4.38 23.85 11.17
C LEU A 66 -3.62 22.52 11.31
N GLY A 67 -4.35 21.42 11.41
CA GLY A 67 -3.76 20.08 11.43
C GLY A 67 -3.03 19.75 10.14
N SER A 68 -3.56 20.11 8.96
CA SER A 68 -2.90 19.81 7.68
C SER A 68 -1.59 20.58 7.51
N LEU A 69 -1.54 21.82 7.99
CA LEU A 69 -0.34 22.66 8.00
C LEU A 69 0.76 22.12 8.92
N LEU A 70 0.44 21.30 9.92
CA LEU A 70 1.36 20.88 10.98
C LEU A 70 1.62 19.36 11.02
N SER A 71 0.74 18.54 10.46
CA SER A 71 0.80 17.07 10.52
C SER A 71 1.82 16.50 9.55
N THR A 72 2.77 15.71 10.06
CA THR A 72 3.68 14.91 9.22
C THR A 72 3.01 13.66 8.65
N LYS A 73 1.88 13.22 9.21
CA LYS A 73 1.24 11.91 8.98
C LYS A 73 0.34 11.85 7.73
N GLY A 74 0.05 12.99 7.10
CA GLY A 74 -0.86 13.08 5.96
C GLY A 74 -2.34 12.83 6.31
N ARG A 75 -2.65 12.75 7.61
CA ARG A 75 -4.01 12.72 8.18
C ARG A 75 -4.06 13.58 9.44
N VAL A 76 -5.27 14.03 9.79
CA VAL A 76 -5.57 14.81 10.99
C VAL A 76 -6.84 14.26 11.64
N ASN A 77 -6.77 13.89 12.90
CA ASN A 77 -7.92 13.49 13.70
C ASN A 77 -8.45 14.71 14.45
N VAL A 78 -9.66 15.16 14.11
CA VAL A 78 -10.34 16.28 14.79
C VAL A 78 -11.48 15.73 15.64
N GLY A 79 -11.34 15.81 16.96
CA GLY A 79 -12.41 15.52 17.91
C GLY A 79 -13.41 16.66 17.98
N ILE A 80 -14.70 16.35 18.01
CA ILE A 80 -15.81 17.32 18.03
C ILE A 80 -16.66 17.03 19.26
N ASN A 81 -16.57 17.92 20.25
CA ASN A 81 -17.24 17.78 21.55
C ASN A 81 -18.35 18.82 21.68
N THR A 82 -19.61 18.39 21.59
CA THR A 82 -20.83 19.22 21.70
C THR A 82 -21.74 18.73 22.83
N ASP A 83 -22.90 19.36 23.04
CA ASP A 83 -23.96 18.86 23.95
C ASP A 83 -24.50 17.48 23.51
N GLU A 84 -24.47 17.21 22.20
CA GLU A 84 -24.71 15.89 21.62
C GLU A 84 -23.41 15.06 21.67
N SER A 85 -23.55 13.74 21.83
CA SER A 85 -22.46 12.78 22.08
C SER A 85 -21.16 13.10 21.33
N PRO A 86 -19.98 12.94 21.97
CA PRO A 86 -18.70 13.27 21.35
C PRO A 86 -18.45 12.45 20.08
N THR A 87 -18.00 13.14 19.03
CA THR A 87 -17.73 12.58 17.71
C THR A 87 -16.31 12.95 17.27
N TYR A 88 -15.82 12.35 16.19
CA TYR A 88 -14.58 12.80 15.55
C TYR A 88 -14.65 12.63 14.04
N ILE A 89 -13.78 13.34 13.33
CA ILE A 89 -13.55 13.17 11.90
C ILE A 89 -12.06 12.92 11.66
N GLU A 90 -11.75 11.89 10.87
CA GLU A 90 -10.41 11.68 10.32
C GLU A 90 -10.34 12.34 8.94
N ILE A 91 -9.38 13.23 8.76
CA ILE A 91 -9.25 14.03 7.54
C ILE A 91 -8.00 13.60 6.78
N ASP A 92 -8.16 13.11 5.55
CA ASP A 92 -7.06 12.96 4.60
C ASP A 92 -6.63 14.34 4.09
N THR A 93 -5.41 14.77 4.45
CA THR A 93 -4.96 16.12 4.12
C THR A 93 -4.84 16.34 2.63
N THR A 94 -4.56 15.31 1.82
CA THR A 94 -4.50 15.50 0.36
C THR A 94 -5.87 15.69 -0.25
N LYS A 95 -6.89 14.95 0.19
CA LYS A 95 -8.26 15.23 -0.26
C LYS A 95 -8.72 16.64 0.16
N LEU A 96 -8.26 17.10 1.34
CA LEU A 96 -8.47 18.46 1.83
C LEU A 96 -7.75 19.52 0.96
N HIS A 97 -6.59 19.19 0.37
CA HIS A 97 -5.86 20.06 -0.55
C HIS A 97 -6.46 20.05 -1.97
N ASP A 98 -6.92 18.88 -2.44
CA ASP A 98 -7.50 18.69 -3.78
C ASP A 98 -8.94 19.22 -3.90
N THR A 99 -9.62 19.48 -2.77
CA THR A 99 -11.00 19.99 -2.81
C THR A 99 -11.05 21.48 -3.14
N ASN A 100 -11.95 21.84 -4.06
CA ASN A 100 -12.24 23.23 -4.38
C ASN A 100 -13.00 23.94 -3.25
N ASP A 101 -13.80 23.20 -2.48
CA ASP A 101 -14.58 23.70 -1.35
C ASP A 101 -14.29 22.86 -0.09
N VAL A 102 -13.52 23.44 0.83
CA VAL A 102 -13.12 22.80 2.08
C VAL A 102 -14.31 22.70 3.04
N HIS A 103 -15.20 23.69 3.03
CA HIS A 103 -16.39 23.68 3.88
C HIS A 103 -17.34 22.55 3.46
N ALA A 104 -17.62 22.42 2.16
CA ALA A 104 -18.43 21.34 1.62
C ALA A 104 -17.79 19.96 1.85
N PHE A 105 -16.46 19.85 1.71
CA PHE A 105 -15.73 18.62 1.96
C PHE A 105 -15.85 18.15 3.42
N ILE A 106 -15.58 19.06 4.38
CA ILE A 106 -15.71 18.76 5.81
C ILE A 106 -17.17 18.53 6.21
N TYR A 107 -18.11 19.27 5.60
CA TYR A 107 -19.54 19.05 5.80
C TYR A 107 -19.94 17.64 5.33
N ASN A 108 -19.55 17.23 4.12
CA ASN A 108 -19.86 15.89 3.62
C ASN A 108 -19.23 14.80 4.50
N LEU A 109 -17.95 14.94 4.87
CA LEU A 109 -17.29 14.04 5.83
C LEU A 109 -18.07 13.86 7.14
N ARG A 110 -18.76 14.90 7.61
CA ARG A 110 -19.60 14.83 8.81
C ARG A 110 -20.97 14.20 8.57
N HIS A 111 -21.46 14.12 7.33
CA HIS A 111 -22.87 13.78 7.04
C HIS A 111 -23.07 12.60 6.08
N THR A 112 -22.05 12.12 5.35
CA THR A 112 -22.20 11.08 4.30
C THR A 112 -21.82 9.64 4.71
N GLY A 113 -21.37 9.38 5.94
CA GLY A 113 -21.23 7.99 6.44
C GLY A 113 -20.10 7.80 7.45
N GLU A 114 -20.39 6.99 8.48
CA GLU A 114 -19.46 6.49 9.52
C GLU A 114 -18.75 7.55 10.37
N ILE A 115 -19.48 8.17 11.30
CA ILE A 115 -18.85 8.75 12.50
C ILE A 115 -18.95 7.69 13.61
N PRO A 116 -17.84 7.01 13.99
CA PRO A 116 -17.88 6.10 15.11
C PRO A 116 -18.23 6.88 16.38
N ARG A 117 -19.30 6.47 17.07
CA ARG A 117 -19.55 6.95 18.43
C ARG A 117 -18.42 6.44 19.33
N LEU A 118 -17.80 7.34 20.07
CA LEU A 118 -16.65 7.05 20.95
C LEU A 118 -16.99 5.94 21.95
N ASN A 119 -16.38 4.76 21.78
CA ASN A 119 -16.12 3.80 22.85
C ASN A 119 -14.60 3.58 22.96
N VAL A 120 -13.96 4.47 23.72
CA VAL A 120 -12.64 4.37 24.39
C VAL A 120 -11.35 4.48 23.53
N MET A 121 -10.59 5.56 23.83
CA MET A 121 -9.16 5.85 23.56
C MET A 121 -8.64 5.87 22.09
N PHE A 122 -9.22 6.72 21.25
CA PHE A 122 -8.54 7.16 20.02
C PHE A 122 -7.85 8.53 20.26
N PRO A 123 -6.53 8.68 20.05
CA PRO A 123 -5.86 9.96 20.28
C PRO A 123 -6.25 10.99 19.21
N MET A 124 -6.85 12.09 19.64
CA MET A 124 -7.19 13.25 18.79
C MET A 124 -5.98 14.17 18.63
N ASP A 125 -5.74 14.67 17.41
CA ASP A 125 -4.67 15.64 17.17
C ASP A 125 -5.11 17.04 17.63
N ILE A 126 -6.39 17.41 17.39
CA ILE A 126 -7.02 18.66 17.84
C ILE A 126 -8.45 18.36 18.28
N GLU A 127 -8.89 18.89 19.41
CA GLU A 127 -10.32 18.88 19.77
C GLU A 127 -10.96 20.25 19.56
N VAL A 128 -12.20 20.23 19.09
CA VAL A 128 -13.04 21.41 18.90
C VAL A 128 -14.28 21.28 19.77
N SER A 129 -14.63 22.36 20.47
CA SER A 129 -15.86 22.40 21.26
C SER A 129 -16.47 23.79 21.30
N ASN A 130 -17.76 23.88 21.60
CA ASN A 130 -18.45 25.09 22.00
C ASN A 130 -18.69 25.18 23.52
N ILE A 131 -18.28 24.17 24.30
CA ILE A 131 -18.56 24.06 25.74
C ILE A 131 -17.31 23.65 26.50
N LYS A 132 -16.78 24.58 27.31
CA LYS A 132 -15.53 24.37 28.06
C LYS A 132 -15.56 23.18 29.04
N SER A 133 -16.72 22.85 29.62
CA SER A 133 -16.82 21.79 30.65
C SER A 133 -16.76 20.35 30.12
N ILE A 134 -16.81 20.16 28.79
CA ILE A 134 -16.85 18.82 28.15
C ILE A 134 -15.49 18.47 27.53
N LEU A 135 -14.54 19.41 27.46
CA LEU A 135 -13.21 19.17 26.91
C LEU A 135 -12.37 18.23 27.79
N SER A 136 -11.70 17.26 27.15
CA SER A 136 -10.90 16.25 27.84
C SER A 136 -9.57 16.82 28.33
N GLU A 137 -9.29 16.76 29.63
CA GLU A 137 -7.99 17.14 30.23
C GLU A 137 -6.80 16.37 29.63
N GLU A 138 -7.05 15.22 28.99
CA GLU A 138 -6.02 14.40 28.35
C GLU A 138 -5.56 14.95 26.99
N SER A 139 -6.36 15.80 26.34
CA SER A 139 -6.09 16.28 24.98
C SER A 139 -5.08 17.42 24.95
N SER A 140 -4.09 17.31 24.05
CA SER A 140 -2.94 18.22 24.01
C SER A 140 -3.31 19.62 23.49
N ILE A 141 -4.26 19.72 22.55
CA ILE A 141 -4.68 20.96 21.89
C ILE A 141 -6.21 21.06 21.84
N TRP A 142 -6.76 22.23 22.18
CA TRP A 142 -8.18 22.56 22.04
C TRP A 142 -8.39 23.85 21.25
N LEU A 143 -9.50 23.89 20.51
CA LEU A 143 -10.11 25.11 19.98
C LEU A 143 -11.53 25.23 20.56
N LEU A 144 -11.77 26.30 21.32
CA LEU A 144 -13.06 26.57 21.97
C LEU A 144 -13.77 27.73 21.27
N ALA A 145 -14.91 27.44 20.61
CA ALA A 145 -15.73 28.42 19.91
C ALA A 145 -16.92 28.88 20.78
N GLN A 146 -16.85 30.07 21.37
CA GLN A 146 -17.90 30.62 22.24
C GLN A 146 -18.19 32.09 21.94
N ASN A 147 -19.49 32.44 21.82
CA ASN A 147 -19.95 33.81 21.56
C ASN A 147 -19.28 34.47 20.35
N GLY A 148 -19.00 33.69 19.30
CA GLY A 148 -18.32 34.15 18.08
C GLY A 148 -16.81 34.34 18.21
N ARG A 149 -16.20 33.96 19.34
CA ARG A 149 -14.75 34.01 19.60
C ARG A 149 -14.17 32.61 19.64
N CYS A 150 -12.90 32.46 19.29
CA CYS A 150 -12.16 31.21 19.38
C CYS A 150 -11.01 31.34 20.40
N THR A 151 -10.90 30.41 21.35
CA THR A 151 -9.76 30.31 22.26
C THR A 151 -8.93 29.07 21.90
N LEU A 152 -7.63 29.26 21.64
CA LEU A 152 -6.68 28.17 21.51
C LEU A 152 -6.13 27.81 22.89
N SER A 153 -6.09 26.52 23.21
CA SER A 153 -5.52 26.02 24.48
C SER A 153 -4.56 24.87 24.25
N VAL A 154 -3.37 24.93 24.80
CA VAL A 154 -2.36 23.86 24.70
C VAL A 154 -1.82 23.50 26.08
N LYS A 155 -1.52 22.22 26.31
CA LYS A 155 -0.83 21.78 27.53
C LYS A 155 0.55 22.45 27.66
N GLY A 156 0.79 23.13 28.78
CA GLY A 156 2.01 23.91 29.01
C GLY A 156 3.28 23.07 29.15
N ASP A 157 3.16 21.76 29.35
CA ASP A 157 4.29 20.84 29.31
C ASP A 157 4.64 20.34 27.90
N CYS A 158 3.82 20.66 26.89
CA CYS A 158 4.06 20.24 25.50
C CYS A 158 4.68 21.33 24.61
N ILE A 159 4.60 22.61 25.00
CA ILE A 159 5.08 23.75 24.20
C ILE A 159 5.62 24.88 25.09
N ASP A 160 6.59 25.64 24.62
CA ASP A 160 7.03 26.87 25.31
C ASP A 160 6.20 28.10 24.89
N SER A 161 6.28 29.19 25.67
CA SER A 161 5.47 30.39 25.44
C SER A 161 5.73 31.09 24.11
N ASN A 162 6.95 31.03 23.58
CA ASN A 162 7.28 31.65 22.29
C ASN A 162 6.67 30.84 21.14
N MET A 163 6.79 29.52 21.21
CA MET A 163 6.18 28.60 20.23
C MET A 163 4.65 28.61 20.33
N PHE A 164 4.07 28.81 21.52
CA PHE A 164 2.64 28.99 21.69
C PHE A 164 2.13 30.29 21.04
N ALA A 165 2.82 31.42 21.24
CA ALA A 165 2.50 32.67 20.56
C ALA A 165 2.59 32.53 19.03
N HIS A 166 3.59 31.78 18.54
CA HIS A 166 3.71 31.47 17.11
C HIS A 166 2.56 30.58 16.60
N LEU A 167 2.18 29.56 17.37
CA LEU A 167 1.03 28.70 17.05
C LEU A 167 -0.27 29.51 16.95
N CYS A 168 -0.49 30.51 17.81
CA CYS A 168 -1.64 31.42 17.71
C CYS A 168 -1.70 32.14 16.36
N LYS A 169 -0.55 32.55 15.80
CA LYS A 169 -0.48 33.16 14.46
C LYS A 169 -0.81 32.17 13.36
N ILE A 170 -0.31 30.93 13.45
CA ILE A 170 -0.64 29.86 12.50
C ILE A 170 -2.14 29.54 12.56
N THR A 171 -2.74 29.50 13.76
CA THR A 171 -4.18 29.32 13.93
C THR A 171 -4.98 30.47 13.31
N THR A 172 -4.51 31.72 13.46
CA THR A 172 -5.12 32.89 12.79
C THR A 172 -5.07 32.74 11.26
N PHE A 173 -3.93 32.35 10.72
CA PHE A 173 -3.76 32.06 9.29
C PHE A 173 -4.66 30.91 8.80
N ALA A 174 -4.86 29.87 9.61
CA ALA A 174 -5.78 28.77 9.29
C ALA A 174 -7.25 29.25 9.23
N PHE A 175 -7.67 30.15 10.13
CA PHE A 175 -8.99 30.79 10.07
C PHE A 175 -9.18 31.59 8.78
N GLU A 176 -8.17 32.36 8.37
CA GLU A 176 -8.21 33.12 7.12
C GLU A 176 -8.33 32.19 5.90
N LYS A 177 -7.62 31.06 5.90
CA LYS A 177 -7.71 30.06 4.81
C LYS A 177 -9.05 29.34 4.74
N ALA A 178 -9.77 29.18 5.84
CA ALA A 178 -11.05 28.47 5.87
C ALA A 178 -12.11 29.15 4.97
N LEU A 179 -12.15 30.48 4.93
CA LEU A 179 -13.29 31.28 4.42
C LEU A 179 -13.34 31.50 2.90
N LYS A 180 -12.54 30.77 2.11
CA LYS A 180 -12.12 31.08 0.73
C LYS A 180 -13.00 32.02 -0.11
N ASP A 181 -12.40 33.16 -0.50
CA ASP A 181 -12.38 33.69 -1.88
C ASP A 181 -11.21 34.67 -2.14
N LYS A 182 -10.17 34.69 -1.29
CA LYS A 182 -9.02 35.60 -1.43
C LYS A 182 -7.68 34.91 -1.18
N LYS A 183 -6.66 35.41 -1.87
CA LYS A 183 -5.25 35.08 -1.66
C LYS A 183 -4.84 35.53 -0.24
N VAL A 184 -4.83 34.60 0.72
CA VAL A 184 -4.39 34.87 2.09
C VAL A 184 -2.87 34.95 2.11
N ILE A 185 -2.32 35.97 2.77
CA ILE A 185 -0.88 36.21 2.91
C ILE A 185 -0.53 36.09 4.40
N PRO A 186 0.46 35.27 4.79
CA PRO A 186 0.89 35.20 6.18
C PRO A 186 1.33 36.56 6.73
N ALA A 187 1.17 36.74 8.05
CA ALA A 187 1.74 37.89 8.73
C ALA A 187 3.28 37.89 8.60
N VAL A 188 3.87 39.05 8.35
CA VAL A 188 5.32 39.20 8.07
C VAL A 188 6.19 38.64 9.20
N ASP A 189 5.76 38.80 10.45
CA ASP A 189 6.45 38.32 11.66
C ASP A 189 6.18 36.83 11.96
N SER A 190 5.42 36.14 11.12
CA SER A 190 5.23 34.69 11.14
C SER A 190 6.04 33.97 10.05
N LEU A 191 6.58 34.70 9.07
CA LEU A 191 7.37 34.13 7.98
C LEU A 191 8.77 33.70 8.45
N PRO A 192 9.37 32.69 7.81
CA PRO A 192 10.78 32.36 8.01
C PRO A 192 11.72 33.51 7.67
N THR A 193 12.88 33.52 8.32
CA THR A 193 13.95 34.46 7.97
C THR A 193 14.68 33.98 6.72
N HIS A 194 14.64 34.79 5.66
CA HIS A 194 15.42 34.56 4.43
C HIS A 194 16.74 35.30 4.45
N SER A 195 17.73 34.74 3.74
CA SER A 195 19.00 35.40 3.52
C SER A 195 18.79 36.61 2.61
N LYS A 196 19.36 37.76 3.00
CA LYS A 196 19.41 38.90 2.09
C LYS A 196 20.36 38.57 0.96
N TYR A 197 19.84 38.61 -0.26
CA TYR A 197 20.64 38.43 -1.45
C TYR A 197 21.58 39.61 -1.63
N ILE A 198 22.88 39.33 -1.54
CA ILE A 198 23.95 40.27 -1.87
C ILE A 198 24.72 39.59 -3.01
N PRO A 199 24.67 40.13 -4.25
CA PRO A 199 25.41 39.55 -5.36
C PRO A 199 26.90 39.59 -5.03
N ASP A 200 27.49 38.43 -4.75
CA ASP A 200 28.92 38.31 -4.49
C ASP A 200 29.68 38.13 -5.81
N GLN A 201 30.86 38.74 -5.92
CA GLN A 201 31.74 38.48 -7.05
C GLN A 201 32.56 37.22 -6.76
N HIS A 202 32.02 36.08 -7.18
CA HIS A 202 32.73 34.81 -7.14
C HIS A 202 33.89 34.79 -8.14
N LYS A 203 35.01 34.20 -7.73
CA LYS A 203 36.11 33.88 -8.66
C LYS A 203 35.74 32.63 -9.45
N SER A 204 36.09 32.60 -10.72
CA SER A 204 35.95 31.37 -11.51
C SER A 204 36.91 30.29 -11.01
N MET A 205 36.55 29.03 -11.21
CA MET A 205 37.41 27.87 -10.89
C MET A 205 38.82 28.01 -11.50
N ILE A 206 38.91 28.48 -12.75
CA ILE A 206 40.19 28.64 -13.45
C ILE A 206 41.03 29.75 -12.83
N GLU A 207 40.43 30.86 -12.41
CA GLU A 207 41.14 31.93 -11.70
C GLU A 207 41.72 31.45 -10.37
N HIS A 208 40.96 30.66 -9.60
CA HIS A 208 41.45 30.04 -8.36
C HIS A 208 42.67 29.13 -8.61
N ILE A 209 42.55 28.20 -9.56
CA ILE A 209 43.64 27.26 -9.89
C ILE A 209 44.88 28.01 -10.41
N TYR A 210 44.68 29.01 -11.26
CA TYR A 210 45.76 29.82 -11.81
C TYR A 210 46.48 30.64 -10.73
N ASP A 211 45.75 31.22 -9.78
CA ASP A 211 46.32 31.93 -8.63
C ASP A 211 47.27 31.01 -7.83
N HIS A 212 46.90 29.74 -7.61
CA HIS A 212 47.77 28.78 -6.93
C HIS A 212 48.94 28.32 -7.80
N LYS A 213 48.74 28.14 -9.11
CA LYS A 213 49.84 27.87 -10.06
C LYS A 213 50.88 28.99 -10.01
N GLN A 214 50.46 30.25 -9.95
CA GLN A 214 51.40 31.39 -9.88
C GLN A 214 52.07 31.52 -8.51
N LYS A 215 51.31 31.39 -7.42
CA LYS A 215 51.83 31.61 -6.06
C LYS A 215 52.60 30.41 -5.51
N LYS A 216 52.27 29.19 -5.95
CA LYS A 216 52.77 27.91 -5.41
C LYS A 216 52.88 26.82 -6.49
N PRO A 217 53.66 27.06 -7.56
CA PRO A 217 53.73 26.14 -8.72
C PRO A 217 54.12 24.71 -8.35
N LEU A 218 55.01 24.54 -7.37
CA LEU A 218 55.54 23.24 -6.93
C LEU A 218 54.69 22.54 -5.84
N SER A 219 53.57 23.14 -5.41
CA SER A 219 52.69 22.47 -4.45
C SER A 219 51.92 21.34 -5.12
N MET A 220 51.68 20.27 -4.38
CA MET A 220 50.93 19.10 -4.85
C MET A 220 49.46 19.47 -5.11
N ALA A 221 49.01 19.28 -6.36
CA ALA A 221 47.63 19.47 -6.78
C ALA A 221 46.87 18.14 -6.82
N ILE A 222 47.46 17.10 -7.43
CA ILE A 222 46.83 15.77 -7.57
C ILE A 222 47.81 14.68 -7.13
N LEU A 223 47.28 13.73 -6.35
CA LEU A 223 47.91 12.45 -6.02
C LEU A 223 46.96 11.35 -6.49
N ASP A 224 47.30 10.66 -7.57
CA ASP A 224 46.51 9.58 -8.15
C ASP A 224 47.15 8.24 -7.78
N ASP A 225 46.62 7.61 -6.72
CA ASP A 225 47.16 6.37 -6.15
C ASP A 225 46.98 5.19 -7.13
N ALA A 226 45.96 5.24 -7.98
CA ALA A 226 45.66 4.20 -8.95
C ALA A 226 46.71 4.13 -10.07
N SER A 227 47.13 5.28 -10.59
CA SER A 227 48.15 5.37 -11.65
C SER A 227 49.56 5.61 -11.11
N GLY A 228 49.70 5.94 -9.82
CA GLY A 228 50.95 6.39 -9.21
C GLY A 228 51.37 7.79 -9.66
N LYS A 229 50.52 8.53 -10.38
CA LYS A 229 50.84 9.85 -10.92
C LYS A 229 50.61 10.93 -9.87
N ASN A 230 51.63 11.77 -9.70
CA ASN A 230 51.60 12.94 -8.84
C ASN A 230 51.79 14.18 -9.72
N LEU A 231 50.94 15.19 -9.54
CA LEU A 231 51.02 16.45 -10.27
C LEU A 231 51.06 17.63 -9.30
N THR A 232 52.01 18.51 -9.53
CA THR A 232 52.03 19.85 -8.95
C THR A 232 51.03 20.78 -9.67
N TYR A 233 50.73 21.96 -9.11
CA TYR A 233 49.86 22.94 -9.78
C TYR A 233 50.40 23.41 -11.14
N ASP A 234 51.73 23.52 -11.28
CA ASP A 234 52.35 23.88 -12.56
C ASP A 234 52.21 22.74 -13.59
N GLU A 235 52.50 21.51 -13.18
CA GLU A 235 52.34 20.34 -14.06
C GLU A 235 50.86 20.14 -14.46
N LEU A 236 49.92 20.28 -13.52
CA LEU A 236 48.49 20.22 -13.80
C LEU A 236 48.06 21.25 -14.87
N TRP A 237 48.56 22.49 -14.73
CA TRP A 237 48.29 23.56 -15.69
C TRP A 237 48.89 23.26 -17.07
N ASN A 238 50.14 22.81 -17.12
CA ASN A 238 50.84 22.48 -18.36
C ASN A 238 50.18 21.28 -19.08
N GLU A 239 49.74 20.27 -18.33
CA GLU A 239 48.99 19.13 -18.89
C GLU A 239 47.67 19.60 -19.52
N SER A 240 46.96 20.55 -18.91
CA SER A 240 45.72 21.08 -19.50
C SER A 240 45.97 21.88 -20.79
N GLU A 241 47.13 22.52 -20.94
CA GLU A 241 47.53 23.21 -22.18
C GLU A 241 47.70 22.24 -23.35
N SER A 242 48.25 21.05 -23.11
CA SER A 242 48.37 20.01 -24.13
C SER A 242 47.01 19.56 -24.68
N VAL A 243 46.00 19.46 -23.82
CA VAL A 243 44.63 19.10 -24.23
C VAL A 243 43.96 20.23 -25.01
N ILE A 244 44.19 21.49 -24.61
CA ILE A 244 43.69 22.67 -25.35
C ILE A 244 44.25 22.68 -26.78
N GLN A 245 45.55 22.42 -26.95
CA GLN A 245 46.17 22.37 -28.27
C GLN A 245 45.55 21.25 -29.12
N GLN A 246 45.39 20.06 -28.56
CA GLN A 246 44.76 18.94 -29.24
C GLN A 246 43.32 19.27 -29.70
N VAL A 247 42.51 19.88 -28.81
CA VAL A 247 41.14 20.31 -29.15
C VAL A 247 41.15 21.33 -30.29
N ARG A 248 42.02 22.35 -30.23
CA ARG A 248 42.10 23.40 -31.27
C ARG A 248 42.60 22.89 -32.62
N GLU A 249 43.49 21.89 -32.64
CA GLU A 249 44.04 21.33 -33.87
C GLU A 249 43.09 20.32 -34.53
N GLN A 250 42.33 19.55 -33.75
CA GLN A 250 41.53 18.42 -34.25
C GLN A 250 40.03 18.71 -34.35
N ILE A 251 39.55 19.82 -33.77
CA ILE A 251 38.15 20.23 -33.82
C ILE A 251 38.05 21.61 -34.45
N ASN A 252 37.23 21.72 -35.50
CA ASN A 252 36.85 23.01 -36.07
C ASN A 252 35.54 23.48 -35.43
N THR A 253 35.64 24.22 -34.31
CA THR A 253 34.44 24.67 -33.60
C THR A 253 33.72 25.78 -34.37
N GLN A 254 32.41 25.60 -34.58
CA GLN A 254 31.53 26.67 -35.07
C GLN A 254 30.84 27.42 -33.93
N ARG A 255 31.05 26.99 -32.68
CA ARG A 255 30.48 27.59 -31.48
C ARG A 255 31.45 28.63 -30.91
N PRO A 256 30.95 29.66 -30.21
CA PRO A 256 31.83 30.57 -29.48
C PRO A 256 32.65 29.84 -28.39
N TYR A 257 32.09 28.76 -27.84
CA TYR A 257 32.72 27.93 -26.80
C TYR A 257 32.61 26.45 -27.15
N PRO A 258 33.69 25.66 -26.97
CA PRO A 258 33.68 24.26 -27.32
C PRO A 258 32.81 23.46 -26.35
N LYS A 259 31.97 22.55 -26.86
CA LYS A 259 31.23 21.58 -26.04
C LYS A 259 31.80 20.19 -26.23
N ILE A 260 32.45 19.64 -25.20
CA ILE A 260 33.26 18.42 -25.31
C ILE A 260 32.81 17.41 -24.27
N ALA A 261 32.61 16.15 -24.69
CA ALA A 261 32.30 15.07 -23.77
C ALA A 261 33.55 14.44 -23.19
N ILE A 262 33.52 14.11 -21.90
CA ILE A 262 34.64 13.47 -21.21
C ILE A 262 34.28 12.01 -20.96
N PHE A 263 34.89 11.11 -21.74
CA PHE A 263 34.75 9.67 -21.64
C PHE A 263 35.98 9.07 -20.96
N ILE A 264 36.20 9.46 -19.70
CA ILE A 264 37.39 9.07 -18.91
C ILE A 264 36.94 8.70 -17.49
N GLU A 265 37.45 7.58 -16.97
CA GLU A 265 37.24 7.19 -15.56
C GLU A 265 37.92 8.17 -14.59
N ARG A 266 37.59 8.04 -13.29
CA ARG A 266 38.15 8.89 -12.24
C ARG A 266 39.68 8.79 -12.22
N SER A 267 40.34 9.86 -12.64
CA SER A 267 41.80 9.92 -12.75
C SER A 267 42.27 11.36 -12.91
N TRP A 268 43.57 11.59 -12.74
CA TRP A 268 44.18 12.90 -13.01
C TRP A 268 43.89 13.40 -14.45
N LYS A 269 43.79 12.49 -15.43
CA LYS A 269 43.48 12.83 -16.84
C LYS A 269 42.09 13.43 -17.01
N HIS A 270 41.13 12.97 -16.21
CA HIS A 270 39.78 13.52 -16.20
C HIS A 270 39.79 14.98 -15.73
N LEU A 271 40.46 15.27 -14.60
CA LEU A 271 40.55 16.63 -14.06
C LEU A 271 41.33 17.57 -15.00
N VAL A 272 42.41 17.09 -15.60
CA VAL A 272 43.14 17.84 -16.65
C VAL A 272 42.21 18.21 -17.81
N SER A 273 41.37 17.29 -18.27
CA SER A 273 40.42 17.52 -19.36
C SER A 273 39.35 18.56 -18.98
N VAL A 274 38.80 18.48 -17.76
CA VAL A 274 37.87 19.48 -17.22
C VAL A 274 38.53 20.87 -17.21
N ILE A 275 39.74 20.99 -16.64
CA ILE A 275 40.47 22.26 -16.57
C ILE A 275 40.75 22.81 -17.98
N ALA A 276 41.16 21.96 -18.92
CA ALA A 276 41.43 22.35 -20.30
C ALA A 276 40.20 22.94 -21.00
N ILE A 277 39.06 22.24 -20.92
CA ILE A 277 37.80 22.69 -21.54
C ILE A 277 37.31 23.99 -20.92
N GLN A 278 37.41 24.11 -19.59
CA GLN A 278 36.97 25.28 -18.84
C GLN A 278 37.89 26.50 -19.06
N ARG A 279 39.19 26.28 -19.27
CA ARG A 279 40.13 27.33 -19.74
C ARG A 279 39.74 27.88 -21.11
N MET A 280 39.03 27.13 -21.94
CA MET A 280 38.48 27.59 -23.22
C MET A 280 37.07 28.19 -23.09
N GLY A 281 36.53 28.34 -21.87
CA GLY A 281 35.14 28.78 -21.65
C GLY A 281 34.09 27.74 -22.06
N GLY A 282 34.52 26.51 -22.35
CA GLY A 282 33.72 25.43 -22.91
C GLY A 282 32.77 24.76 -21.93
N THR A 283 31.93 23.87 -22.45
CA THR A 283 30.99 23.06 -21.68
C THR A 283 31.47 21.60 -21.66
N CYS A 284 31.61 21.01 -20.48
CA CYS A 284 31.96 19.60 -20.34
C CYS A 284 30.69 18.74 -20.25
N VAL A 285 30.52 17.79 -21.17
CA VAL A 285 29.50 16.73 -21.01
C VAL A 285 30.10 15.60 -20.19
N LEU A 286 29.59 15.42 -18.97
CA LEU A 286 30.10 14.42 -18.02
C LEU A 286 29.45 13.06 -18.32
N ILE A 287 30.29 12.03 -18.50
CA ILE A 287 29.82 10.67 -18.81
C ILE A 287 30.31 9.72 -17.72
N ASP A 288 29.38 9.03 -17.09
CA ASP A 288 29.71 7.89 -16.25
C ASP A 288 29.85 6.63 -17.12
N LEU A 289 31.08 6.09 -17.20
CA LEU A 289 31.41 4.93 -18.02
C LEU A 289 30.75 3.64 -17.49
N THR A 290 30.25 3.63 -16.25
CA THR A 290 29.50 2.51 -15.70
C THR A 290 28.08 2.40 -16.25
N ASN A 291 27.58 3.44 -16.93
CA ASN A 291 26.25 3.40 -17.55
C ASN A 291 26.20 2.42 -18.74
N PRO A 292 25.03 1.80 -19.00
CA PRO A 292 24.79 1.04 -20.22
C PRO A 292 25.04 1.88 -21.48
N ASP A 293 25.50 1.22 -22.53
CA ASP A 293 25.87 1.87 -23.80
C ASP A 293 24.71 2.70 -24.39
N ASP A 294 23.48 2.19 -24.37
CA ASP A 294 22.29 2.89 -24.87
C ASP A 294 22.08 4.24 -24.14
N ARG A 295 22.22 4.23 -22.81
CA ARG A 295 22.11 5.43 -21.97
C ARG A 295 23.19 6.47 -22.30
N ILE A 296 24.40 6.01 -22.62
CA ILE A 296 25.48 6.91 -23.02
C ILE A 296 25.20 7.48 -24.41
N ARG A 297 24.72 6.66 -25.37
CA ARG A 297 24.33 7.15 -26.71
C ARG A 297 23.24 8.21 -26.62
N ASP A 298 22.23 7.99 -25.78
CA ASP A 298 21.14 8.96 -25.57
C ASP A 298 21.66 10.29 -25.04
N LEU A 299 22.53 10.28 -24.02
CA LEU A 299 23.14 11.50 -23.49
C LEU A 299 24.01 12.20 -24.53
N LEU A 300 24.81 11.46 -25.32
CA LEU A 300 25.63 12.02 -26.39
C LEU A 300 24.79 12.64 -27.51
N ASN A 301 23.68 11.99 -27.87
CA ASN A 301 22.76 12.48 -28.89
C ASN A 301 22.05 13.76 -28.42
N GLU A 302 21.50 13.75 -27.20
CA GLU A 302 20.82 14.90 -26.60
C GLU A 302 21.78 16.06 -26.38
N SER A 303 22.97 15.79 -25.87
CA SER A 303 23.98 16.82 -25.61
C SER A 303 24.68 17.31 -26.87
N SER A 304 24.76 16.54 -27.95
CA SER A 304 25.39 16.91 -29.22
C SER A 304 26.76 17.61 -29.05
N PRO A 305 27.77 16.94 -28.43
CA PRO A 305 29.10 17.50 -28.28
C PRO A 305 29.83 17.61 -29.63
N GLU A 306 30.88 18.42 -29.69
CA GLU A 306 31.71 18.57 -30.89
C GLU A 306 32.79 17.49 -31.00
N ALA A 307 33.19 16.92 -29.86
CA ALA A 307 34.07 15.76 -29.78
C ALA A 307 33.97 15.09 -28.40
N ILE A 308 34.66 13.96 -28.28
CA ILE A 308 34.78 13.17 -27.06
C ILE A 308 36.26 12.98 -26.73
N ILE A 309 36.69 13.33 -25.52
CA ILE A 309 38.03 12.98 -25.05
C ILE A 309 37.96 11.61 -24.37
N SER A 310 38.84 10.70 -24.77
CA SER A 310 38.93 9.34 -24.23
C SER A 310 40.40 8.92 -24.05
N VAL A 311 40.65 7.85 -23.29
CA VAL A 311 41.99 7.39 -22.90
C VAL A 311 42.16 5.88 -23.08
N GLY A 312 43.35 5.42 -23.44
CA GLY A 312 43.74 4.00 -23.42
C GLY A 312 42.68 3.03 -23.98
N LYS A 313 42.35 1.98 -23.21
CA LYS A 313 41.49 0.88 -23.64
C LYS A 313 40.02 1.25 -23.86
N VAL A 314 39.56 2.41 -23.37
CA VAL A 314 38.16 2.83 -23.50
C VAL A 314 37.89 3.66 -24.75
N ILE A 315 38.92 3.94 -25.56
CA ILE A 315 38.80 4.68 -26.83
C ILE A 315 37.94 3.92 -27.84
N ASP A 316 38.15 2.62 -27.99
CA ASP A 316 37.39 1.82 -28.95
C ASP A 316 35.90 1.73 -28.58
N ARG A 317 35.60 1.67 -27.27
CA ARG A 317 34.23 1.80 -26.77
C ARG A 317 33.65 3.18 -27.07
N ALA A 318 34.39 4.26 -26.85
CA ALA A 318 33.91 5.60 -27.20
C ALA A 318 33.59 5.70 -28.71
N ARG A 319 34.46 5.18 -29.58
CA ARG A 319 34.28 5.16 -31.05
C ARG A 319 33.07 4.32 -31.50
N SER A 320 32.72 3.25 -30.79
CA SER A 320 31.56 2.42 -31.15
C SER A 320 30.22 3.06 -30.74
N LEU A 321 30.23 4.01 -29.81
CA LEU A 321 29.02 4.64 -29.27
C LEU A 321 28.64 5.94 -29.98
N THR A 322 29.50 6.47 -30.85
CA THR A 322 29.26 7.78 -31.46
C THR A 322 29.89 7.93 -32.83
N THR A 323 29.40 8.93 -33.56
CA THR A 323 30.02 9.43 -34.79
C THR A 323 30.85 10.69 -34.56
N TYR A 324 30.83 11.27 -33.36
CA TYR A 324 31.64 12.45 -33.02
C TYR A 324 33.15 12.10 -33.01
N PRO A 325 34.04 13.04 -33.35
CA PRO A 325 35.48 12.84 -33.24
C PRO A 325 35.89 12.39 -31.83
N VAL A 326 36.67 11.32 -31.74
CA VAL A 326 37.24 10.83 -30.47
C VAL A 326 38.70 11.26 -30.39
N LEU A 327 38.99 12.18 -29.47
CA LEU A 327 40.32 12.67 -29.15
C LEU A 327 40.99 11.71 -28.16
N ASP A 328 42.08 11.07 -28.60
CA ASP A 328 42.91 10.23 -27.76
C ASP A 328 43.83 11.10 -26.90
N PHE A 329 43.52 11.20 -25.61
CA PHE A 329 44.30 11.97 -24.65
C PHE A 329 45.76 11.49 -24.60
N ASP A 330 46.04 10.19 -24.74
CA ASP A 330 47.39 9.64 -24.58
C ASP A 330 48.26 9.87 -25.84
N ASN A 331 47.65 10.08 -27.00
CA ASN A 331 48.34 10.35 -28.26
C ASN A 331 48.38 11.85 -28.61
N ARG A 332 48.38 12.72 -27.60
CA ARG A 332 48.46 14.18 -27.78
C ARG A 332 49.88 14.61 -28.14
N ILE A 333 50.02 15.49 -29.14
CA ILE A 333 51.29 16.10 -29.51
C ILE A 333 51.47 17.33 -28.64
N PHE A 334 52.38 17.29 -27.68
CA PHE A 334 52.69 18.47 -26.87
C PHE A 334 53.66 19.39 -27.60
N ARG A 335 53.24 20.62 -27.89
CA ARG A 335 54.12 21.69 -28.37
C ARG A 335 54.28 22.72 -27.26
N HIS A 336 55.53 23.03 -26.92
CA HIS A 336 55.83 24.16 -26.03
C HIS A 336 55.57 25.47 -26.78
N THR A 337 54.30 25.88 -26.84
CA THR A 337 53.86 27.17 -27.35
C THR A 337 52.95 27.79 -26.32
N GLN A 338 53.35 28.94 -25.78
CA GLN A 338 52.60 29.66 -24.76
C GLN A 338 51.21 30.05 -25.30
N LEU A 339 50.15 29.48 -24.72
CA LEU A 339 48.78 29.87 -25.05
C LEU A 339 48.54 31.35 -24.70
N ASN A 340 48.04 32.13 -25.67
CA ASN A 340 47.60 33.51 -25.45
C ASN A 340 46.17 33.71 -25.99
N PRO A 341 45.18 34.10 -25.17
CA PRO A 341 45.26 34.25 -23.71
C PRO A 341 45.43 32.91 -22.99
N GLU A 342 45.92 32.93 -21.74
CA GLU A 342 46.14 31.72 -20.93
C GLU A 342 44.84 30.98 -20.61
N TRP A 343 43.73 31.71 -20.50
CA TRP A 343 42.36 31.20 -20.51
C TRP A 343 41.39 32.27 -21.03
N ILE A 344 40.17 31.87 -21.37
CA ILE A 344 39.10 32.73 -21.87
C ILE A 344 38.18 33.12 -20.71
N LYS A 345 37.97 34.42 -20.50
CA LYS A 345 36.88 34.91 -19.65
C LYS A 345 35.57 34.74 -20.42
N THR A 346 34.79 33.74 -20.03
CA THR A 346 33.62 33.29 -20.78
C THR A 346 32.34 34.03 -20.37
N ASP A 347 31.46 34.27 -21.33
CA ASP A 347 30.05 34.65 -21.13
C ASP A 347 29.10 33.45 -21.36
N ASN A 348 29.65 32.23 -21.48
CA ASN A 348 28.87 31.00 -21.56
C ASN A 348 28.08 30.79 -20.26
N ASP A 349 26.79 30.51 -20.39
CA ASP A 349 25.94 30.22 -19.25
C ASP A 349 26.23 28.83 -18.66
N VAL A 350 26.61 27.83 -19.48
CA VAL A 350 26.63 26.41 -19.09
C VAL A 350 28.07 25.87 -18.98
N CYS A 351 28.49 25.44 -17.78
CA CYS A 351 29.80 24.83 -17.56
C CYS A 351 29.78 23.31 -17.67
N PHE A 352 28.74 22.64 -17.17
CA PHE A 352 28.60 21.19 -17.20
C PHE A 352 27.24 20.76 -17.73
N ILE A 353 27.23 19.65 -18.44
CA ILE A 353 26.03 18.88 -18.75
C ILE A 353 26.18 17.52 -18.08
N ALA A 354 25.27 17.21 -17.16
CA ALA A 354 25.30 15.97 -16.39
C ALA A 354 23.98 15.23 -16.48
N GLY A 355 24.04 13.91 -16.67
CA GLY A 355 22.84 13.06 -16.61
C GLY A 355 22.30 12.94 -15.19
N THR A 356 20.97 12.97 -15.01
CA THR A 356 20.32 12.69 -13.73
C THR A 356 20.00 11.21 -13.59
N SER A 357 19.88 10.72 -12.35
CA SER A 357 19.66 9.30 -12.03
C SER A 357 18.20 8.83 -12.21
N GLY A 358 17.41 9.44 -13.09
CA GLY A 358 15.97 9.18 -13.22
C GLY A 358 15.60 7.70 -13.36
N THR A 359 14.66 7.24 -12.52
CA THR A 359 14.11 5.87 -12.48
C THR A 359 13.03 5.61 -13.55
N THR A 360 12.71 6.61 -14.39
CA THR A 360 11.57 6.62 -15.31
C THR A 360 11.94 6.38 -16.78
N GLY A 361 13.02 5.65 -17.06
CA GLY A 361 13.45 5.32 -18.43
C GLY A 361 14.56 6.24 -18.96
N ARG A 362 14.22 7.33 -19.66
CA ARG A 362 15.20 8.20 -20.36
C ARG A 362 15.94 9.15 -19.38
N PRO A 363 17.28 9.26 -19.41
CA PRO A 363 18.04 10.17 -18.54
C PRO A 363 17.73 11.62 -18.89
N LYS A 364 17.55 12.50 -17.88
CA LYS A 364 17.48 13.95 -18.12
C LYS A 364 18.88 14.54 -18.04
N ALA A 365 19.25 15.46 -18.93
CA ALA A 365 20.55 16.11 -18.91
C ALA A 365 20.45 17.53 -18.32
N ALA A 366 20.91 17.72 -17.08
CA ALA A 366 20.91 19.02 -16.40
C ALA A 366 22.07 19.89 -16.89
N CYS A 367 21.79 21.17 -17.14
CA CYS A 367 22.75 22.17 -17.63
C CYS A 367 23.22 23.07 -16.47
N LEU A 368 24.31 22.70 -15.81
CA LEU A 368 24.85 23.45 -14.67
C LEU A 368 25.50 24.75 -15.14
N SER A 369 25.33 25.81 -14.36
CA SER A 369 25.77 27.15 -14.74
C SER A 369 27.17 27.49 -14.24
N TYR A 370 27.91 28.30 -15.00
CA TYR A 370 29.22 28.80 -14.56
C TYR A 370 29.13 29.57 -13.23
N ARG A 371 28.04 30.33 -13.07
CA ARG A 371 27.76 31.07 -11.85
C ARG A 371 27.50 30.16 -10.65
N GLY A 372 26.64 29.15 -10.83
CA GLY A 372 26.30 28.19 -9.79
C GLY A 372 27.51 27.37 -9.34
N MET A 373 28.38 26.98 -10.29
CA MET A 373 29.64 26.31 -9.98
C MET A 373 30.57 27.19 -9.13
N ALA A 374 30.74 28.47 -9.50
CA ALA A 374 31.60 29.39 -8.75
C ALA A 374 31.07 29.63 -7.32
N ALA A 375 29.76 29.88 -7.18
CA ALA A 375 29.10 30.05 -5.89
C ALA A 375 29.22 28.79 -5.02
N THR A 376 29.04 27.60 -5.62
CA THR A 376 29.16 26.31 -4.94
C THR A 376 30.58 26.07 -4.43
N ILE A 377 31.58 26.31 -5.29
CA ILE A 377 33.00 26.14 -4.93
C ILE A 377 33.36 27.04 -3.75
N ASP A 378 33.06 28.34 -3.83
CA ASP A 378 33.40 29.29 -2.77
C ASP A 378 32.71 28.93 -1.45
N THR A 379 31.41 28.57 -1.51
CA THR A 379 30.64 28.14 -0.34
C THR A 379 31.26 26.92 0.35
N ILE A 380 31.68 25.92 -0.41
CA ILE A 380 32.30 24.71 0.13
C ILE A 380 33.69 25.02 0.70
N ILE A 381 34.49 25.85 0.02
CA ILE A 381 35.80 26.29 0.52
C ILE A 381 35.66 26.94 1.90
N ASP A 382 34.75 27.90 2.02
CA ASP A 382 34.57 28.66 3.25
C ASP A 382 34.00 27.80 4.37
N THR A 383 32.93 27.04 4.10
CA THR A 383 32.20 26.28 5.13
C THR A 383 33.01 25.08 5.64
N ALA A 384 33.65 24.35 4.72
CA ALA A 384 34.52 23.22 5.06
C ALA A 384 35.93 23.65 5.51
N LYS A 385 36.25 24.95 5.43
CA LYS A 385 37.56 25.54 5.77
C LYS A 385 38.70 24.93 4.96
N LEU A 386 38.47 24.76 3.66
CA LEU A 386 39.49 24.25 2.75
C LEU A 386 40.62 25.26 2.58
N GLY A 387 41.84 24.76 2.35
CA GLY A 387 42.98 25.59 2.06
C GLY A 387 44.18 24.79 1.58
N LYS A 388 45.33 25.46 1.52
CA LYS A 388 46.58 24.89 1.00
C LYS A 388 47.09 23.61 1.68
N ASN A 389 46.64 23.35 2.91
CA ASN A 389 47.02 22.16 3.68
C ASN A 389 45.95 21.05 3.61
N SER A 390 44.82 21.31 2.93
CA SER A 390 43.75 20.34 2.77
C SER A 390 44.21 19.23 1.81
N ARG A 391 44.18 18.00 2.30
CA ARG A 391 44.24 16.77 1.51
C ARG A 391 42.82 16.22 1.41
N GLY A 392 42.22 16.38 0.22
CA GLY A 392 40.84 16.03 -0.07
C GLY A 392 40.75 14.75 -0.90
N SER A 393 39.88 13.81 -0.53
CA SER A 393 39.63 12.64 -1.38
C SER A 393 38.66 12.96 -2.52
N TRP A 394 38.86 12.40 -3.72
CA TRP A 394 37.83 12.39 -4.77
C TRP A 394 37.11 11.04 -4.80
N LEU A 395 35.87 11.01 -4.31
CA LEU A 395 35.07 9.78 -4.19
C LEU A 395 33.78 9.83 -5.02
N SER A 396 33.28 11.03 -5.32
CA SER A 396 32.11 11.23 -6.19
C SER A 396 32.33 10.63 -7.59
N SER A 397 31.25 10.22 -8.27
CA SER A 397 31.36 9.74 -9.66
C SER A 397 31.70 10.91 -10.60
N PRO A 398 32.64 10.72 -11.54
CA PRO A 398 33.02 11.75 -12.51
C PRO A 398 31.93 12.07 -13.55
N GLY A 399 30.87 11.26 -13.64
CA GLY A 399 29.81 11.41 -14.64
C GLY A 399 28.58 12.22 -14.20
N TYR A 400 28.58 12.75 -12.98
CA TYR A 400 27.48 13.54 -12.41
C TYR A 400 27.95 14.94 -12.01
N GLY A 401 27.00 15.86 -11.82
CA GLY A 401 27.27 17.25 -11.40
C GLY A 401 27.98 17.41 -10.05
N MET A 402 28.22 16.32 -9.30
CA MET A 402 28.92 16.34 -8.02
C MET A 402 30.37 16.86 -8.11
N ILE A 403 30.95 16.94 -9.31
CA ILE A 403 32.34 17.38 -9.51
C ILE A 403 32.62 18.78 -8.93
N GLU A 404 31.61 19.67 -8.92
CA GLU A 404 31.73 21.03 -8.36
C GLU A 404 31.70 21.07 -6.82
N VAL A 405 31.29 19.98 -6.17
CA VAL A 405 31.31 19.81 -4.71
C VAL A 405 32.50 18.93 -4.28
N ASP A 406 32.81 17.91 -5.07
CA ASP A 406 33.93 16.99 -4.91
C ASP A 406 34.45 16.55 -6.30
N PRO A 407 35.67 16.94 -6.75
CA PRO A 407 36.79 17.40 -5.93
C PRO A 407 37.22 18.85 -6.17
N LEU A 408 36.56 19.59 -7.06
CA LEU A 408 37.03 20.90 -7.53
C LEU A 408 37.26 21.94 -6.42
N PRO A 409 36.47 22.01 -5.33
CA PRO A 409 36.74 22.94 -4.23
C PRO A 409 38.11 22.76 -3.59
N VAL A 410 38.62 21.52 -3.51
CA VAL A 410 39.94 21.24 -2.93
C VAL A 410 41.06 21.82 -3.80
N LEU A 411 40.95 21.69 -5.13
CA LEU A 411 41.90 22.31 -6.06
C LEU A 411 41.83 23.83 -6.02
N CYS A 412 40.61 24.39 -5.97
CA CYS A 412 40.42 25.84 -5.92
C CYS A 412 40.92 26.45 -4.60
N ALA A 413 40.88 25.70 -3.49
CA ALA A 413 41.46 26.10 -2.22
C ALA A 413 43.01 26.01 -2.17
N GLY A 414 43.65 25.45 -3.20
CA GLY A 414 45.09 25.23 -3.25
C GLY A 414 45.54 23.96 -2.52
N GLY A 415 44.62 23.06 -2.19
CA GLY A 415 44.88 21.78 -1.54
C GLY A 415 45.35 20.70 -2.52
N THR A 416 45.40 19.46 -2.04
CA THR A 416 45.76 18.28 -2.84
C THR A 416 44.56 17.34 -2.96
N VAL A 417 44.13 17.05 -4.20
CA VAL A 417 43.14 16.02 -4.49
C VAL A 417 43.81 14.66 -4.53
N CYS A 418 43.34 13.74 -3.71
CA CYS A 418 43.81 12.37 -3.60
C CYS A 418 42.78 11.43 -4.23
N ILE A 419 43.19 10.65 -5.23
CA ILE A 419 42.32 9.77 -5.99
C ILE A 419 42.64 8.32 -5.59
N PRO A 420 41.70 7.57 -4.97
CA PRO A 420 41.90 6.16 -4.66
C PRO A 420 41.72 5.28 -5.90
N SER A 421 42.24 4.05 -5.86
CA SER A 421 41.92 3.04 -6.86
C SER A 421 40.46 2.60 -6.80
N SER A 422 39.97 2.02 -7.89
CA SER A 422 38.59 1.50 -7.98
C SER A 422 38.27 0.45 -6.92
N ASP A 423 39.25 -0.33 -6.50
CA ASP A 423 39.05 -1.42 -5.53
C ASP A 423 38.85 -0.90 -4.12
N ILE A 424 39.55 0.19 -3.76
CA ILE A 424 39.42 0.86 -2.46
C ILE A 424 38.00 1.41 -2.27
N LEU A 425 37.36 1.89 -3.34
CA LEU A 425 36.01 2.45 -3.28
C LEU A 425 34.92 1.40 -3.01
N LYS A 426 35.19 0.13 -3.33
CA LYS A 426 34.22 -0.97 -3.18
C LYS A 426 34.25 -1.61 -1.79
N ASP A 427 35.28 -1.30 -0.99
CA ASP A 427 35.49 -1.88 0.34
C ASP A 427 35.70 -0.80 1.41
N ILE A 428 34.77 -0.75 2.37
CA ILE A 428 34.75 0.27 3.43
C ILE A 428 35.97 0.19 4.36
N GLN A 429 36.52 -1.01 4.59
CA GLN A 429 37.70 -1.20 5.42
C GLN A 429 38.95 -0.75 4.67
N MET A 430 39.04 -1.06 3.37
CA MET A 430 40.13 -0.54 2.53
C MET A 430 40.07 0.98 2.43
N LEU A 431 38.88 1.58 2.29
CA LEU A 431 38.69 3.03 2.26
C LEU A 431 39.12 3.69 3.59
N SER A 432 38.69 3.14 4.72
CA SER A 432 39.10 3.57 6.06
C SER A 432 40.62 3.52 6.26
N HIS A 433 41.26 2.43 5.85
CA HIS A 433 42.71 2.30 5.91
C HIS A 433 43.40 3.30 4.97
N TRP A 434 42.87 3.49 3.77
CA TRP A 434 43.40 4.42 2.79
C TRP A 434 43.35 5.88 3.26
N PHE A 435 42.24 6.31 3.89
CA PHE A 435 42.14 7.63 4.51
C PHE A 435 43.26 7.90 5.50
N THR A 436 43.60 6.90 6.32
CA THR A 436 44.69 7.00 7.30
C THR A 436 46.05 7.00 6.61
N LYS A 437 46.29 6.06 5.68
CA LYS A 437 47.55 5.92 4.94
C LYS A 437 47.92 7.20 4.17
N ILE A 438 46.95 7.81 3.50
CA ILE A 438 47.15 9.01 2.67
C ILE A 438 47.03 10.31 3.48
N ASN A 439 46.72 10.23 4.79
CA ASN A 439 46.46 11.37 5.66
C ASN A 439 45.40 12.31 5.06
N ILE A 440 44.24 11.76 4.72
CA ILE A 440 43.11 12.55 4.25
C ILE A 440 42.60 13.42 5.40
N THR A 441 42.38 14.70 5.09
CA THR A 441 41.91 15.72 6.06
C THR A 441 40.47 16.16 5.77
N HIS A 442 40.08 16.11 4.50
CA HIS A 442 38.75 16.50 4.03
C HIS A 442 38.22 15.43 3.10
N THR A 443 36.94 15.13 3.17
CA THR A 443 36.32 14.14 2.29
C THR A 443 34.86 14.50 2.06
N LEU A 444 34.35 14.18 0.88
CA LEU A 444 32.93 14.07 0.64
C LEU A 444 32.60 12.60 0.42
N VAL A 445 31.63 12.11 1.17
CA VAL A 445 31.09 10.76 1.04
C VAL A 445 29.58 10.82 0.96
N MET A 446 28.96 9.81 0.34
CA MET A 446 27.51 9.66 0.45
C MET A 446 27.13 9.37 1.91
N THR A 447 25.96 9.84 2.34
CA THR A 447 25.52 9.71 3.74
C THR A 447 25.56 8.27 4.25
N SER A 448 25.11 7.30 3.45
CA SER A 448 25.16 5.88 3.82
C SER A 448 26.58 5.29 3.94
N ILE A 449 27.59 5.89 3.30
CA ILE A 449 29.00 5.51 3.48
C ILE A 449 29.52 6.11 4.79
N ALA A 450 29.17 7.36 5.09
CA ALA A 450 29.51 8.01 6.36
C ALA A 450 28.96 7.25 7.57
N GLU A 451 27.66 6.90 7.54
CA GLU A 451 27.02 6.13 8.60
C GLU A 451 27.69 4.75 8.79
N ALA A 452 28.13 4.12 7.70
CA ALA A 452 28.89 2.86 7.76
C ALA A 452 30.26 3.03 8.45
N LEU A 453 30.96 4.14 8.18
CA LEU A 453 32.24 4.45 8.81
C LEU A 453 32.05 4.68 10.31
N TRP A 454 31.01 5.43 10.70
CA TRP A 454 30.71 5.70 12.11
C TRP A 454 30.35 4.42 12.88
N ALA A 455 29.51 3.56 12.30
CA ALA A 455 29.12 2.29 12.91
C ALA A 455 30.31 1.34 13.12
N ASN A 456 31.33 1.41 12.27
CA ASN A 456 32.57 0.62 12.40
C ASN A 456 33.62 1.28 13.32
N GLY A 457 33.26 2.36 14.03
CA GLY A 457 34.18 3.05 14.95
C GLY A 457 35.36 3.70 14.23
N PHE A 458 35.15 4.21 13.01
CA PHE A 458 36.22 4.86 12.27
C PHE A 458 36.67 6.15 12.94
N HIS A 459 37.90 6.14 13.44
CA HIS A 459 38.61 7.31 13.93
C HIS A 459 39.82 7.56 13.02
N SER A 460 39.97 8.79 12.53
CA SER A 460 41.04 9.17 11.58
C SER A 460 41.57 10.57 11.86
N GLY A 461 42.59 10.97 11.09
CA GLY A 461 43.09 12.35 11.04
C GLY A 461 42.22 13.31 10.20
N LEU A 462 40.95 12.97 9.94
CA LEU A 462 40.01 13.87 9.27
C LEU A 462 39.78 15.13 10.12
N HIS A 463 39.64 16.27 9.45
CA HIS A 463 39.19 17.53 10.05
C HIS A 463 37.72 17.78 9.75
N THR A 464 37.29 17.55 8.51
CA THR A 464 35.93 17.78 8.04
C THR A 464 35.48 16.67 7.09
N MET A 465 34.29 16.11 7.32
CA MET A 465 33.59 15.19 6.44
C MET A 465 32.32 15.87 5.93
N LEU A 466 32.18 16.01 4.62
CA LEU A 466 30.94 16.40 3.98
C LEU A 466 30.14 15.14 3.68
N ILE A 467 28.86 15.15 4.02
CA ILE A 467 27.91 14.11 3.67
C ILE A 467 26.87 14.70 2.73
N ALA A 468 26.48 13.94 1.71
CA ALA A 468 25.52 14.41 0.73
C ALA A 468 24.72 13.25 0.12
N GLY A 469 23.68 13.61 -0.63
CA GLY A 469 22.99 12.71 -1.53
C GLY A 469 21.84 11.91 -0.92
N GLU A 470 21.82 11.70 0.39
CA GLU A 470 20.73 11.01 1.10
C GLU A 470 20.44 11.67 2.44
N ARG A 471 19.23 11.45 2.97
CA ARG A 471 18.86 11.91 4.32
C ARG A 471 19.78 11.26 5.35
N CYS A 472 20.40 12.08 6.20
CA CYS A 472 21.17 11.62 7.34
C CYS A 472 20.22 11.17 8.45
N LYS A 473 20.36 9.90 8.88
CA LYS A 473 19.46 9.25 9.83
C LYS A 473 20.08 9.19 11.22
N GLN A 474 21.39 9.37 11.33
CA GLN A 474 22.14 9.30 12.57
C GLN A 474 22.92 10.59 12.83
N TRP A 475 22.87 11.08 14.07
CA TRP A 475 23.77 12.15 14.49
C TRP A 475 25.19 11.59 14.62
N PRO A 476 26.20 12.25 14.00
CA PRO A 476 27.57 11.77 14.04
C PRO A 476 28.12 11.77 15.48
N THR A 477 28.89 10.75 15.81
CA THR A 477 29.58 10.58 17.10
C THR A 477 31.09 10.74 16.93
N THR A 478 31.51 11.73 16.15
CA THR A 478 32.88 11.87 15.64
C THR A 478 33.59 13.06 16.26
N GLU A 479 34.92 12.98 16.34
CA GLU A 479 35.79 14.08 16.80
C GLU A 479 36.01 15.15 15.70
N TYR A 480 35.74 14.82 14.44
CA TYR A 480 35.85 15.72 13.29
C TYR A 480 34.51 16.36 12.94
N ARG A 481 34.56 17.48 12.19
CA ARG A 481 33.38 18.20 11.74
C ARG A 481 32.60 17.39 10.71
N VAL A 482 31.29 17.31 10.85
CA VAL A 482 30.42 16.67 9.85
C VAL A 482 29.46 17.71 9.29
N LEU A 483 29.57 17.97 7.99
CA LEU A 483 28.74 18.94 7.29
C LEU A 483 27.74 18.22 6.40
N ASN A 484 26.45 18.37 6.69
CA ASN A 484 25.37 17.82 5.89
C ASN A 484 25.03 18.77 4.75
N VAL A 485 25.32 18.37 3.51
CA VAL A 485 25.11 19.16 2.31
C VAL A 485 23.85 18.68 1.60
N TYR A 486 22.90 19.59 1.41
CA TYR A 486 21.69 19.34 0.65
C TYR A 486 21.72 20.06 -0.70
N GLY A 487 21.30 19.36 -1.74
CA GLY A 487 21.22 19.83 -3.12
C GLY A 487 20.90 18.71 -4.11
N SER A 488 20.70 19.09 -5.38
CA SER A 488 20.42 18.22 -6.52
C SER A 488 21.24 18.63 -7.74
N ALA A 489 21.10 17.93 -8.88
CA ALA A 489 21.77 18.35 -10.12
C ALA A 489 21.20 19.67 -10.68
N GLU A 490 19.98 20.00 -10.31
CA GLU A 490 19.25 21.21 -10.65
C GLU A 490 19.61 22.39 -9.73
N ALA A 491 20.10 22.11 -8.52
CA ALA A 491 20.51 23.08 -7.52
C ALA A 491 21.64 22.49 -6.64
N ALA A 492 22.89 22.72 -6.99
CA ALA A 492 24.03 21.90 -6.53
C ALA A 492 24.25 21.86 -5.01
N VAL A 493 24.35 23.04 -4.40
CA VAL A 493 24.48 23.22 -2.94
C VAL A 493 23.48 24.28 -2.52
N VAL A 494 22.49 23.86 -1.77
CA VAL A 494 21.36 24.70 -1.34
C VAL A 494 21.50 25.07 0.12
N SER A 495 21.88 24.10 0.96
CA SER A 495 22.11 24.29 2.39
C SER A 495 23.24 23.41 2.90
N ILE A 496 23.91 23.87 3.95
CA ILE A 496 24.95 23.12 4.66
C ILE A 496 24.70 23.27 6.16
N GLU A 497 24.46 22.15 6.85
CA GLU A 497 24.33 22.11 8.31
C GLU A 497 25.57 21.50 8.96
N ASP A 498 26.07 22.11 10.04
CA ASP A 498 27.14 21.54 10.87
C ASP A 498 26.54 20.61 11.95
N LEU A 499 26.63 19.30 11.72
CA LEU A 499 26.07 18.27 12.59
C LEU A 499 26.95 17.93 13.81
N SER A 500 28.07 18.62 13.99
CA SER A 500 28.96 18.41 15.15
C SER A 500 28.49 19.10 16.42
N GLY A 501 27.43 19.91 16.34
CA GLY A 501 26.81 20.59 17.49
C GLY A 501 25.86 19.70 18.31
N SER A 502 25.25 20.28 19.34
CA SER A 502 24.20 19.63 20.13
C SER A 502 22.99 19.27 19.26
N ARG A 503 22.40 18.10 19.52
CA ARG A 503 21.19 17.63 18.81
C ARG A 503 20.03 18.60 19.05
N ARG A 504 19.56 19.28 18.00
CA ARG A 504 18.47 20.26 18.07
C ARG A 504 17.10 19.67 17.71
N THR A 505 17.11 18.59 16.94
CA THR A 505 15.93 17.92 16.38
C THR A 505 16.08 16.41 16.51
N LEU A 506 14.98 15.66 16.33
CA LEU A 506 15.00 14.19 16.37
C LEU A 506 15.94 13.59 15.31
N LEU A 507 16.04 14.23 14.15
CA LEU A 507 16.87 13.85 13.01
C LEU A 507 17.70 15.03 12.51
N PRO A 508 18.91 14.80 11.97
CA PRO A 508 19.69 15.85 11.33
C PRO A 508 18.89 16.67 10.32
N THR A 509 18.91 18.01 10.48
CA THR A 509 18.31 18.95 9.53
C THR A 509 19.20 19.11 8.29
N VAL A 510 18.67 19.71 7.22
CA VAL A 510 19.51 20.17 6.10
C VAL A 510 20.08 21.57 6.34
N GLY A 511 19.59 22.24 7.39
CA GLY A 511 20.12 23.52 7.85
C GLY A 511 19.50 24.69 7.12
N ARG A 512 20.23 25.81 7.10
CA ARG A 512 19.80 27.06 6.46
C ARG A 512 20.38 27.17 5.07
N ALA A 513 19.74 27.99 4.24
CA ALA A 513 20.22 28.26 2.88
C ALA A 513 21.62 28.87 2.92
N VAL A 514 22.48 28.42 2.00
CA VAL A 514 23.82 29.01 1.83
C VAL A 514 23.72 30.42 1.25
N PRO A 515 24.75 31.28 1.39
CA PRO A 515 24.73 32.61 0.78
C PRO A 515 24.41 32.57 -0.71
N GLY A 516 23.58 33.49 -1.17
CA GLY A 516 23.16 33.58 -2.58
C GLY A 516 22.01 32.63 -2.98
N VAL A 517 21.52 31.79 -2.05
CA VAL A 517 20.40 30.86 -2.25
C VAL A 517 19.30 31.17 -1.25
N ASN A 518 18.04 31.02 -1.67
CA ASN A 518 16.90 30.97 -0.75
C ASN A 518 16.13 29.66 -0.92
N MET A 519 15.52 29.24 0.18
CA MET A 519 14.60 28.12 0.24
C MET A 519 13.26 28.66 0.70
N TYR A 520 12.16 28.20 0.11
CA TYR A 520 10.80 28.57 0.49
C TYR A 520 9.97 27.32 0.70
N VAL A 521 9.16 27.30 1.76
CA VAL A 521 8.15 26.27 1.96
C VAL A 521 6.81 26.86 1.58
N VAL A 522 6.18 26.34 0.53
CA VAL A 522 4.99 26.92 -0.09
C VAL A 522 3.77 26.01 -0.02
N ASP A 523 2.59 26.60 -0.20
CA ASP A 523 1.34 25.90 -0.43
C ASP A 523 1.13 25.55 -1.92
N ASP A 524 -0.02 24.92 -2.22
CA ASP A 524 -0.39 24.46 -3.56
C ASP A 524 -0.55 25.60 -4.59
N ASP A 525 -0.76 26.83 -4.11
CA ASP A 525 -0.80 28.05 -4.94
C ASP A 525 0.61 28.62 -5.20
N GLY A 526 1.66 28.00 -4.65
CA GLY A 526 3.04 28.47 -4.73
C GLY A 526 3.35 29.65 -3.81
N ARG A 527 2.54 29.91 -2.79
CA ARG A 527 2.77 30.99 -1.83
C ARG A 527 3.48 30.49 -0.59
N GLU A 528 4.40 31.29 -0.08
CA GLU A 528 5.12 30.97 1.15
C GLU A 528 4.17 30.78 2.35
N LEU A 529 4.41 29.73 3.10
CA LEU A 529 3.69 29.40 4.33
C LEU A 529 4.37 30.03 5.56
N PRO A 530 3.63 30.24 6.66
CA PRO A 530 4.24 30.61 7.94
C PRO A 530 5.34 29.62 8.35
N ALA A 531 6.31 30.10 9.13
CA ALA A 531 7.30 29.23 9.75
C ALA A 531 6.61 28.11 10.54
N CYS A 532 7.25 26.94 10.56
CA CYS A 532 6.78 25.69 11.14
C CYS A 532 5.63 24.98 10.40
N CYS A 533 5.07 25.56 9.34
CA CYS A 533 4.14 24.85 8.46
C CYS A 533 4.87 23.91 7.49
N ILE A 534 4.20 22.82 7.11
CA ILE A 534 4.69 21.84 6.14
C ILE A 534 4.11 22.16 4.76
N GLY A 535 4.97 22.15 3.75
CA GLY A 535 4.60 22.42 2.35
C GLY A 535 5.63 21.87 1.36
N GLU A 536 5.53 22.31 0.11
CA GLU A 536 6.51 21.97 -0.93
C GLU A 536 7.73 22.90 -0.86
N LEU A 537 8.94 22.34 -1.03
CA LEU A 537 10.18 23.11 -1.03
C LEU A 537 10.52 23.67 -2.42
N ILE A 538 10.58 25.00 -2.52
CA ILE A 538 11.04 25.74 -3.70
C ILE A 538 12.41 26.35 -3.41
N ILE A 539 13.30 26.31 -4.41
CA ILE A 539 14.66 26.84 -4.33
C ILE A 539 14.86 27.95 -5.35
N THR A 540 15.47 29.05 -4.94
CA THR A 540 15.89 30.18 -5.78
C THR A 540 17.35 30.52 -5.52
N GLY A 541 17.98 31.23 -6.46
CA GLY A 541 19.31 31.80 -6.27
C GLY A 541 20.39 31.24 -7.19
N GLU A 542 21.64 31.49 -6.82
CA GLU A 542 22.77 31.40 -7.75
C GLU A 542 23.19 29.98 -8.10
N THR A 543 22.94 29.01 -7.21
CA THR A 543 23.34 27.60 -7.40
C THR A 543 22.38 26.82 -8.29
N LEU A 544 21.33 27.47 -8.80
CA LEU A 544 20.42 26.87 -9.78
C LEU A 544 21.13 26.60 -11.11
N SER A 545 20.78 25.47 -11.71
CA SER A 545 21.11 25.14 -13.08
C SER A 545 20.29 26.00 -14.06
N MET A 546 20.67 25.96 -15.34
CA MET A 546 19.92 26.59 -16.42
C MET A 546 18.68 25.77 -16.85
N GLY A 547 18.35 24.69 -16.12
CA GLY A 547 17.34 23.71 -16.49
C GLY A 547 17.95 22.45 -17.10
N TYR A 548 17.15 21.75 -17.91
CA TYR A 548 17.57 20.59 -18.70
C TYR A 548 17.77 20.97 -20.17
N ILE A 549 18.50 20.15 -20.92
CA ILE A 549 18.62 20.30 -22.37
C ILE A 549 17.23 20.25 -23.02
N ASP A 550 16.39 19.30 -22.61
CA ASP A 550 14.98 19.28 -23.01
C ASP A 550 14.19 20.38 -22.28
N TYR A 551 13.73 21.36 -23.04
CA TYR A 551 12.91 22.46 -22.54
C TYR A 551 11.58 21.97 -21.93
N LYS A 552 10.99 20.89 -22.44
CA LYS A 552 9.75 20.33 -21.89
C LYS A 552 9.96 19.77 -20.49
N GLU A 553 11.11 19.16 -20.23
CA GLU A 553 11.48 18.72 -18.88
C GLU A 553 11.76 19.91 -17.97
N THR A 554 12.33 20.99 -18.51
CA THR A 554 12.58 22.23 -17.75
C THR A 554 11.27 22.84 -17.26
N GLN A 555 10.25 22.92 -18.11
CA GLN A 555 8.94 23.47 -17.73
C GLN A 555 8.20 22.67 -16.64
N LYS A 556 8.57 21.40 -16.42
CA LYS A 556 7.98 20.57 -15.36
C LYS A 556 8.54 20.91 -13.97
N SER A 557 9.83 21.27 -13.90
CA SER A 557 10.55 21.46 -12.62
C SER A 557 10.96 22.91 -12.35
N PHE A 558 10.93 23.78 -13.36
CA PHE A 558 11.32 25.18 -13.25
C PHE A 558 10.19 26.11 -13.70
N ARG A 559 9.99 27.20 -12.97
CA ARG A 559 9.04 28.27 -13.28
C ARG A 559 9.72 29.63 -13.19
N PRO A 560 9.16 30.70 -13.78
CA PRO A 560 9.58 32.06 -13.47
C PRO A 560 9.61 32.26 -11.95
N ASN A 561 10.66 32.86 -11.44
CA ASN A 561 10.76 33.17 -10.02
C ASN A 561 9.81 34.32 -9.67
N GLU A 562 8.82 34.05 -8.83
CA GLU A 562 7.84 35.03 -8.35
C GLU A 562 8.00 35.31 -6.85
N LEU A 563 8.88 34.58 -6.16
CA LEU A 563 9.10 34.66 -4.72
C LEU A 563 10.14 35.72 -4.35
N ASP A 564 11.19 35.87 -5.18
CA ASP A 564 12.23 36.87 -4.98
C ASP A 564 12.95 37.28 -6.28
N THR A 565 14.06 38.00 -6.15
CA THR A 565 14.88 38.48 -7.28
C THR A 565 16.26 37.81 -7.36
N THR A 566 16.48 36.69 -6.69
CA THR A 566 17.80 36.04 -6.59
C THR A 566 18.19 35.29 -7.86
N SER A 567 17.20 34.79 -8.59
CA SER A 567 17.34 34.07 -9.85
C SER A 567 16.17 34.36 -10.80
N LYS A 568 16.34 34.10 -12.10
CA LYS A 568 15.25 34.23 -13.09
C LYS A 568 14.19 33.14 -12.97
N LEU A 569 14.61 31.95 -12.54
CA LEU A 569 13.76 30.78 -12.37
C LEU A 569 13.76 30.36 -10.90
N GLN A 570 12.67 29.73 -10.48
CA GLN A 570 12.58 28.98 -9.23
C GLN A 570 12.50 27.49 -9.55
N TYR A 571 13.17 26.67 -8.75
CA TYR A 571 13.20 25.22 -8.89
C TYR A 571 12.25 24.57 -7.89
N ILE A 572 11.35 23.73 -8.39
CA ILE A 572 10.42 22.93 -7.61
C ILE A 572 11.11 21.60 -7.31
N SER A 573 11.58 21.43 -6.09
CA SER A 573 12.38 20.24 -5.70
C SER A 573 11.54 18.95 -5.69
N GLY A 574 10.23 19.07 -5.43
CA GLY A 574 9.34 17.95 -5.11
C GLY A 574 9.62 17.32 -3.74
N ASP A 575 10.39 18.00 -2.87
CA ASP A 575 10.59 17.63 -1.47
C ASP A 575 9.52 18.29 -0.58
N ARG A 576 8.99 17.51 0.35
CA ARG A 576 8.09 17.99 1.41
C ARG A 576 8.92 18.46 2.58
N ALA A 577 8.79 19.72 2.97
CA ALA A 577 9.66 20.33 3.94
C ALA A 577 8.90 21.24 4.92
N ARG A 578 9.59 21.61 5.99
CA ARG A 578 9.21 22.66 6.93
C ARG A 578 10.39 23.56 7.20
N MET A 579 10.12 24.84 7.39
CA MET A 579 11.13 25.82 7.74
C MET A 579 10.86 26.43 9.12
N SER A 580 11.88 26.50 9.97
CA SER A 580 11.83 27.20 11.25
C SER A 580 11.91 28.72 11.07
N LEU A 581 11.56 29.50 12.09
CA LEU A 581 11.64 30.97 12.06
C LEU A 581 13.02 31.50 11.68
N ASP A 582 14.07 30.78 12.05
CA ASP A 582 15.46 31.15 11.77
C ASP A 582 15.96 30.69 10.38
N GLY A 583 15.09 30.13 9.55
CA GLY A 583 15.39 29.64 8.21
C GLY A 583 15.89 28.19 8.16
N THR A 584 15.92 27.47 9.28
CA THR A 584 16.40 26.08 9.32
C THR A 584 15.35 25.13 8.72
N VAL A 585 15.75 24.33 7.73
CA VAL A 585 14.86 23.44 6.98
C VAL A 585 14.97 21.98 7.43
N GLU A 586 13.81 21.36 7.61
CA GLU A 586 13.61 19.93 7.79
C GLU A 586 12.93 19.34 6.57
N ILE A 587 13.45 18.22 6.06
CA ILE A 587 12.90 17.50 4.91
C ILE A 587 12.28 16.19 5.37
N PHE A 588 11.05 15.92 4.93
CA PHE A 588 10.24 14.74 5.27
C PHE A 588 10.13 13.74 4.10
N GLY A 589 11.00 13.85 3.10
CA GLY A 589 11.00 13.02 1.90
C GLY A 589 10.34 13.71 0.69
N ARG A 590 10.26 13.00 -0.44
CA ARG A 590 9.60 13.54 -1.64
C ARG A 590 8.09 13.50 -1.48
N SER A 591 7.39 14.49 -2.04
CA SER A 591 5.92 14.51 -2.11
C SER A 591 5.35 13.23 -2.76
N ASN A 592 6.12 12.59 -3.64
CA ASN A 592 5.77 11.33 -4.33
C ASN A 592 6.28 10.06 -3.64
N ALA A 593 7.09 10.16 -2.58
CA ALA A 593 7.63 9.01 -1.83
C ALA A 593 6.72 8.57 -0.67
N LEU A 594 5.64 9.32 -0.41
CA LEU A 594 4.53 8.86 0.40
C LEU A 594 3.78 7.79 -0.38
N VAL A 595 3.98 6.54 0.03
CA VAL A 595 3.31 5.38 -0.56
C VAL A 595 2.02 5.11 0.21
N LYS A 596 0.99 4.60 -0.48
CA LYS A 596 -0.36 4.42 0.07
C LYS A 596 -0.57 2.96 0.47
N ILE A 597 0.22 2.49 1.42
CA ILE A 597 0.17 1.07 1.80
C ILE A 597 -1.13 0.82 2.53
N ARG A 598 -2.00 -0.01 1.93
CA ARG A 598 -3.31 -0.40 2.48
C ARG A 598 -4.19 0.82 2.83
N GLY A 599 -4.12 1.87 2.01
CA GLY A 599 -4.90 3.11 2.21
C GLY A 599 -4.27 4.12 3.18
N HIS A 600 -3.11 3.82 3.76
CA HIS A 600 -2.40 4.71 4.66
C HIS A 600 -1.23 5.42 4.00
N ARG A 601 -1.20 6.74 4.24
CA ARG A 601 -0.02 7.59 4.46
C ARG A 601 1.28 6.98 4.99
N VAL A 602 2.14 6.31 4.24
CA VAL A 602 3.39 5.78 4.82
C VAL A 602 4.63 6.51 4.28
N ASP A 603 5.38 7.13 5.20
CA ASP A 603 6.72 7.64 4.94
C ASP A 603 7.75 6.51 5.14
N LEU A 604 8.35 6.05 4.04
CA LEU A 604 9.37 5.01 4.06
C LEU A 604 10.57 5.38 4.94
N ALA A 605 10.91 6.67 5.03
CA ALA A 605 12.02 7.11 5.86
C ALA A 605 11.73 6.91 7.36
N GLU A 606 10.49 7.09 7.81
CA GLU A 606 10.10 6.88 9.21
C GLU A 606 10.38 5.43 9.65
N ILE A 607 10.16 4.49 8.76
CA ILE A 607 10.39 3.06 8.98
C ILE A 607 11.89 2.79 9.14
N GLU A 608 12.70 3.29 8.21
CA GLU A 608 14.15 3.14 8.23
C GLU A 608 14.75 3.72 9.52
N ILE A 609 14.33 4.93 9.88
CA ILE A 609 14.77 5.65 11.07
C ILE A 609 14.37 4.89 12.34
N THR A 610 13.17 4.34 12.38
CA THR A 610 12.70 3.59 13.56
C THR A 610 13.46 2.28 13.71
N ALA A 611 13.81 1.62 12.60
CA ALA A 611 14.63 0.42 12.62
C ALA A 611 16.06 0.69 13.11
N LEU A 612 16.66 1.81 12.69
CA LEU A 612 18.00 2.22 13.12
C LEU A 612 18.15 2.51 14.62
N LYS A 613 17.04 2.64 15.36
CA LYS A 613 17.08 2.81 16.83
C LYS A 613 17.41 1.51 17.59
N ILE A 614 17.39 0.36 16.92
CA ILE A 614 17.74 -0.92 17.54
C ILE A 614 19.26 -1.14 17.52
N SER A 615 19.81 -1.43 18.71
CA SER A 615 21.20 -1.80 18.90
C SER A 615 21.53 -3.05 18.08
N GLY A 616 22.31 -2.89 17.00
CA GLY A 616 22.67 -3.99 16.10
C GLY A 616 22.27 -3.77 14.65
N VAL A 617 21.54 -2.72 14.31
CA VAL A 617 21.28 -2.31 12.91
C VAL A 617 22.30 -1.26 12.48
N ALA A 618 23.13 -1.59 11.49
CA ALA A 618 24.13 -0.67 10.92
C ALA A 618 23.53 0.22 9.81
N LYS A 619 22.65 -0.33 8.97
CA LYS A 619 21.92 0.43 7.92
C LYS A 619 20.49 -0.07 7.77
N ALA A 620 19.61 0.79 7.24
CA ALA A 620 18.24 0.45 6.92
C ALA A 620 17.74 1.18 5.66
N ALA A 621 17.07 0.46 4.76
CA ALA A 621 16.41 0.99 3.57
C ALA A 621 15.03 0.34 3.39
N ALA A 622 13.98 1.15 3.22
CA ALA A 622 12.61 0.70 3.03
C ALA A 622 12.21 0.92 1.58
N LEU A 623 11.61 -0.10 0.98
CA LEU A 623 11.16 -0.09 -0.40
C LEU A 623 9.66 -0.41 -0.41
N CYS A 624 8.90 0.37 -1.17
CA CYS A 624 7.55 0.00 -1.56
C CYS A 624 7.52 -0.33 -3.05
N PHE A 625 6.81 -1.38 -3.41
CA PHE A 625 6.55 -1.74 -4.80
C PHE A 625 5.15 -2.34 -4.91
N ASN A 626 4.60 -2.30 -6.13
CA ASN A 626 3.33 -2.92 -6.43
C ASN A 626 3.61 -4.30 -7.00
N ASP A 627 2.97 -5.31 -6.44
CA ASP A 627 2.81 -6.62 -7.06
C ASP A 627 1.35 -6.79 -7.53
N ASN A 628 1.01 -7.97 -8.04
CA ASN A 628 -0.36 -8.28 -8.48
C ASN A 628 -1.37 -8.36 -7.31
N ALA A 629 -0.91 -8.31 -6.05
CA ALA A 629 -1.71 -8.37 -4.82
C ALA A 629 -1.83 -7.01 -4.09
N GLY A 630 -1.07 -5.99 -4.47
CA GLY A 630 -1.14 -4.62 -3.94
C GLY A 630 0.23 -3.99 -3.65
N GLU A 631 0.23 -2.98 -2.78
CA GLU A 631 1.45 -2.29 -2.34
C GLU A 631 2.17 -3.10 -1.25
N ILE A 632 3.34 -3.66 -1.57
CA ILE A 632 4.22 -4.37 -0.63
C ILE A 632 5.29 -3.41 -0.09
N LEU A 633 5.37 -3.35 1.23
CA LEU A 633 6.41 -2.65 1.97
C LEU A 633 7.46 -3.62 2.49
N GLU A 634 8.71 -3.43 2.10
CA GLU A 634 9.85 -4.19 2.63
C GLU A 634 10.88 -3.29 3.30
N LEU A 635 11.55 -3.82 4.31
CA LEU A 635 12.66 -3.17 4.98
C LEU A 635 13.92 -4.04 4.89
N PHE A 636 14.95 -3.51 4.28
CA PHE A 636 16.27 -4.11 4.24
C PHE A 636 17.12 -3.53 5.37
N ILE A 637 17.71 -4.39 6.18
CA ILE A 637 18.61 -4.02 7.26
C ILE A 637 19.98 -4.67 7.06
N GLU A 638 21.03 -3.91 7.32
CA GLU A 638 22.40 -4.42 7.40
C GLU A 638 22.77 -4.55 8.89
N PRO A 639 23.02 -5.76 9.40
CA PRO A 639 23.33 -5.95 10.81
C PRO A 639 24.78 -5.54 11.11
N ALA A 640 25.03 -5.01 12.31
CA ALA A 640 26.36 -4.75 12.82
C ALA A 640 27.14 -6.06 13.04
N PRO A 641 28.50 -6.04 13.02
CA PRO A 641 29.31 -7.22 13.28
C PRO A 641 28.94 -7.89 14.62
N ASN A 642 28.75 -9.22 14.62
CA ASN A 642 28.38 -10.04 15.78
C ASN A 642 26.99 -9.80 16.39
N ALA A 643 26.10 -9.07 15.69
CA ALA A 643 24.74 -8.87 16.17
C ALA A 643 23.84 -10.08 15.82
N GLU A 644 23.40 -10.82 16.83
CA GLU A 644 22.46 -11.94 16.68
C GLU A 644 21.01 -11.47 16.86
N ASN A 645 20.06 -12.12 16.19
CA ASN A 645 18.62 -11.90 16.34
C ASN A 645 18.06 -10.49 16.03
N VAL A 646 18.87 -9.59 15.44
CA VAL A 646 18.53 -8.19 15.13
C VAL A 646 17.22 -8.03 14.36
N LYS A 647 16.94 -8.91 13.39
CA LYS A 647 15.70 -8.88 12.60
C LYS A 647 14.44 -8.96 13.48
N ASN A 648 14.46 -9.81 14.50
CA ASN A 648 13.32 -9.98 15.40
C ASN A 648 13.16 -8.80 16.35
N GLU A 649 14.27 -8.24 16.83
CA GLU A 649 14.25 -7.03 17.67
C GLU A 649 13.72 -5.81 16.89
N VAL A 650 14.17 -5.63 15.65
CA VAL A 650 13.65 -4.58 14.74
C VAL A 650 12.16 -4.76 14.51
N ARG A 651 11.70 -5.99 14.21
CA ARG A 651 10.27 -6.25 14.00
C ARG A 651 9.43 -5.91 15.23
N GLN A 652 9.86 -6.35 16.41
CA GLN A 652 9.16 -6.04 17.67
C GLN A 652 9.18 -4.56 18.03
N TYR A 653 10.21 -3.83 17.63
CA TYR A 653 10.33 -2.41 17.91
C TYR A 653 9.50 -1.56 16.95
N LEU A 654 9.51 -1.89 15.66
CA LEU A 654 8.66 -1.25 14.64
C LEU A 654 7.18 -1.46 14.99
N SER A 655 6.78 -2.67 15.40
CA SER A 655 5.38 -2.95 15.74
C SER A 655 4.85 -2.17 16.94
N LYS A 656 5.73 -1.71 17.84
CA LYS A 656 5.38 -0.87 18.99
C LYS A 656 5.37 0.63 18.68
N LYS A 657 5.99 1.05 17.57
CA LYS A 657 6.28 2.46 17.28
C LYS A 657 5.61 2.99 16.01
N LEU A 658 5.24 2.11 15.09
CA LEU A 658 4.65 2.45 13.81
C LEU A 658 3.23 1.89 13.69
N HIS A 659 2.40 2.62 12.94
CA HIS A 659 1.08 2.14 12.53
C HIS A 659 1.19 0.79 11.81
N PRO A 660 0.25 -0.16 11.96
CA PRO A 660 0.28 -1.47 11.28
C PRO A 660 0.52 -1.40 9.77
N ALA A 661 -0.01 -0.39 9.08
CA ALA A 661 0.20 -0.18 7.66
C ALA A 661 1.63 0.28 7.29
N ALA A 662 2.37 0.90 8.23
CA ALA A 662 3.77 1.30 8.07
C ALA A 662 4.75 0.20 8.54
N GLN A 663 4.24 -0.98 8.92
CA GLN A 663 5.08 -2.11 9.29
C GLN A 663 5.48 -2.89 8.02
N PRO A 664 6.78 -3.15 7.81
CA PRO A 664 7.23 -3.91 6.65
C PRO A 664 6.70 -5.34 6.67
N SER A 665 6.13 -5.78 5.54
CA SER A 665 5.72 -7.17 5.29
C SER A 665 6.89 -8.12 5.48
N GLN A 666 8.08 -7.71 5.03
CA GLN A 666 9.33 -8.44 5.19
C GLN A 666 10.42 -7.53 5.74
N ILE A 667 11.25 -8.09 6.63
CA ILE A 667 12.51 -7.48 7.06
C ILE A 667 13.63 -8.39 6.56
N ARG A 668 14.49 -7.89 5.68
CA ARG A 668 15.56 -8.68 5.05
C ARG A 668 16.91 -8.26 5.60
N THR A 669 17.71 -9.21 6.03
CA THR A 669 19.10 -8.97 6.43
C THR A 669 19.99 -9.14 5.20
N THR A 670 20.47 -8.03 4.66
CA THR A 670 21.38 -8.02 3.50
C THR A 670 22.36 -6.85 3.61
N LYS A 671 23.48 -6.96 2.90
CA LYS A 671 24.31 -5.79 2.61
C LYS A 671 23.54 -4.91 1.62
N LEU A 672 23.34 -3.63 1.94
CA LEU A 672 22.59 -2.74 1.05
C LEU A 672 23.42 -2.46 -0.22
N PRO A 673 22.90 -2.76 -1.43
CA PRO A 673 23.60 -2.45 -2.66
C PRO A 673 23.70 -0.94 -2.80
N LEU A 674 24.88 -0.46 -3.15
CA LEU A 674 25.13 0.94 -3.40
C LEU A 674 25.26 1.15 -4.92
N GLY A 675 24.61 2.17 -5.45
CA GLY A 675 24.68 2.54 -6.85
C GLY A 675 26.00 3.20 -7.18
N ASN A 676 26.23 3.53 -8.45
CA ASN A 676 27.51 4.13 -8.91
C ASN A 676 27.80 5.51 -8.28
N ASN A 677 26.76 6.16 -7.75
CA ASN A 677 26.89 7.39 -6.98
C ASN A 677 27.11 7.16 -5.48
N GLY A 678 27.13 5.92 -4.99
CA GLY A 678 27.31 5.58 -3.57
C GLY A 678 26.04 5.66 -2.71
N LYS A 679 24.87 5.96 -3.30
CA LYS A 679 23.57 5.89 -2.63
C LYS A 679 23.05 4.47 -2.61
N VAL A 680 22.11 4.13 -1.73
CA VAL A 680 21.37 2.87 -1.81
C VAL A 680 20.73 2.75 -3.19
N ASP A 681 21.10 1.69 -3.91
CA ASP A 681 20.54 1.41 -5.21
C ASP A 681 19.21 0.70 -5.02
N TYR A 682 18.14 1.48 -4.90
CA TYR A 682 16.77 0.96 -4.80
C TYR A 682 16.36 0.15 -6.04
N ALA A 683 16.96 0.43 -7.21
CA ALA A 683 16.73 -0.38 -8.39
C ALA A 683 17.46 -1.72 -8.27
N ALA A 684 18.68 -1.77 -7.74
CA ALA A 684 19.37 -3.03 -7.44
C ALA A 684 18.75 -3.77 -6.25
N LEU A 685 18.16 -3.09 -5.26
CA LEU A 685 17.34 -3.73 -4.23
C LEU A 685 16.09 -4.35 -4.86
N ARG A 686 15.41 -3.61 -5.75
CA ARG A 686 14.28 -4.10 -6.53
C ARG A 686 14.67 -5.22 -7.49
N SER A 687 15.86 -5.16 -8.09
CA SER A 687 16.42 -6.23 -8.90
C SER A 687 16.94 -7.38 -8.05
N CYS A 688 17.37 -7.20 -6.81
CA CYS A 688 17.66 -8.30 -5.90
C CYS A 688 16.37 -9.04 -5.53
N LEU A 689 15.23 -8.35 -5.49
CA LEU A 689 13.92 -8.98 -5.40
C LEU A 689 13.66 -9.80 -6.68
N VAL A 690 13.80 -9.20 -7.86
CA VAL A 690 13.53 -9.85 -9.17
C VAL A 690 14.55 -10.94 -9.59
N GLU A 691 15.84 -10.81 -9.26
CA GLU A 691 16.95 -11.70 -9.67
C GLU A 691 17.25 -12.80 -8.66
N ARG A 692 16.95 -12.63 -7.36
CA ARG A 692 17.02 -13.75 -6.39
C ARG A 692 15.72 -14.55 -6.30
N GLU A 693 14.55 -13.98 -6.60
CA GLU A 693 13.33 -14.77 -6.77
C GLU A 693 13.45 -15.72 -7.97
N ARG A 694 14.07 -15.25 -9.07
CA ARG A 694 14.27 -16.06 -10.29
C ARG A 694 15.33 -17.18 -10.22
N VAL A 695 16.28 -17.15 -9.28
CA VAL A 695 17.49 -18.00 -9.40
C VAL A 695 17.70 -19.01 -8.25
N GLN A 696 16.94 -18.98 -7.14
CA GLN A 696 17.17 -19.98 -6.07
C GLN A 696 15.96 -20.72 -5.49
N THR A 697 14.73 -20.48 -5.91
CA THR A 697 13.59 -21.25 -5.36
C THR A 697 12.47 -21.61 -6.34
N ALA A 698 12.38 -20.99 -7.52
CA ALA A 698 11.35 -21.33 -8.51
C ALA A 698 11.46 -22.80 -8.95
N PHE A 699 10.34 -23.53 -8.85
CA PHE A 699 10.22 -24.89 -9.34
C PHE A 699 9.99 -24.85 -10.85
N TYR A 700 10.94 -25.39 -11.61
CA TYR A 700 10.82 -25.50 -13.06
C TYR A 700 10.29 -26.90 -13.41
N PRO A 701 9.08 -27.01 -13.99
CA PRO A 701 8.53 -28.30 -14.36
C PRO A 701 9.37 -28.93 -15.48
N SER A 702 9.76 -30.18 -15.28
CA SER A 702 10.56 -31.01 -16.20
C SER A 702 9.74 -32.10 -16.90
N THR A 703 8.53 -32.39 -16.39
CA THR A 703 7.59 -33.36 -16.97
C THR A 703 6.23 -32.72 -17.27
N LYS A 704 5.42 -33.36 -18.13
CA LYS A 704 4.05 -32.91 -18.44
C LYS A 704 3.16 -32.80 -17.19
N ASN A 705 3.30 -33.75 -16.25
CA ASN A 705 2.54 -33.73 -15.00
C ASN A 705 2.99 -32.56 -14.12
N GLU A 706 4.29 -32.29 -14.04
CA GLU A 706 4.80 -31.13 -13.30
C GLU A 706 4.32 -29.81 -13.92
N THR A 707 4.26 -29.71 -15.25
CA THR A 707 3.70 -28.54 -15.94
C THR A 707 2.23 -28.34 -15.59
N ALA A 708 1.43 -29.42 -15.64
CA ALA A 708 0.02 -29.40 -15.25
C ALA A 708 -0.19 -28.93 -13.81
N LEU A 709 0.63 -29.41 -12.87
CA LEU A 709 0.56 -29.02 -11.46
C LEU A 709 0.92 -27.55 -11.26
N CYS A 710 1.96 -27.06 -11.95
CA CYS A 710 2.29 -25.63 -11.93
C CYS A 710 1.17 -24.78 -12.50
N GLU A 711 0.64 -25.13 -13.68
CA GLU A 711 -0.44 -24.38 -14.34
C GLU A 711 -1.69 -24.30 -13.45
N CYS A 712 -2.12 -25.42 -12.87
CA CYS A 712 -3.26 -25.42 -11.94
C CYS A 712 -2.96 -24.67 -10.64
N TRP A 713 -1.76 -24.79 -10.06
CA TRP A 713 -1.40 -24.07 -8.83
C TRP A 713 -1.46 -22.55 -9.04
N LEU A 714 -0.85 -22.05 -10.11
CA LEU A 714 -0.81 -20.62 -10.43
C LEU A 714 -2.21 -20.08 -10.78
N ALA A 715 -3.06 -20.87 -11.44
CA ALA A 715 -4.42 -20.45 -11.79
C ALA A 715 -5.34 -20.24 -10.56
N TRP A 716 -5.09 -20.98 -9.48
CA TRP A 716 -5.98 -21.01 -8.30
C TRP A 716 -5.37 -20.39 -7.04
N THR A 717 -4.15 -19.86 -7.11
CA THR A 717 -3.47 -19.11 -6.04
C THR A 717 -3.10 -17.69 -6.52
N ARG A 718 -2.69 -16.80 -5.61
CA ARG A 718 -2.14 -15.48 -5.96
C ARG A 718 -0.63 -15.52 -6.21
N CYS A 719 -0.11 -16.72 -6.44
CA CYS A 719 1.31 -16.99 -6.63
C CYS A 719 1.68 -16.69 -8.08
N ASP A 720 2.65 -15.81 -8.32
CA ASP A 720 3.17 -15.56 -9.67
C ASP A 720 4.21 -16.61 -10.10
N GLU A 721 4.94 -17.19 -9.14
CA GLU A 721 5.93 -18.26 -9.36
C GLU A 721 5.91 -19.29 -8.21
N VAL A 722 5.74 -20.58 -8.54
CA VAL A 722 5.65 -21.66 -7.54
C VAL A 722 7.03 -22.20 -7.15
N THR A 723 7.23 -22.52 -5.87
CA THR A 723 8.43 -23.18 -5.31
C THR A 723 8.02 -24.49 -4.66
N LEU A 724 8.96 -25.43 -4.42
CA LEU A 724 8.66 -26.68 -3.71
C LEU A 724 8.05 -26.47 -2.31
N LYS A 725 8.32 -25.34 -1.67
CA LYS A 725 7.81 -24.98 -0.34
C LYS A 725 6.66 -23.97 -0.38
N SER A 726 6.17 -23.62 -1.56
CA SER A 726 5.01 -22.74 -1.69
C SER A 726 3.83 -23.41 -1.00
N ASN A 727 3.20 -22.69 -0.08
CA ASN A 727 2.11 -23.21 0.74
C ASN A 727 0.79 -22.64 0.23
N PHE A 728 -0.15 -23.53 -0.15
CA PHE A 728 -1.39 -23.19 -0.83
C PHE A 728 -2.19 -22.11 -0.10
N PHE A 729 -2.30 -22.19 1.22
CA PHE A 729 -3.05 -21.20 1.99
C PHE A 729 -2.28 -19.87 2.07
N GLN A 730 -0.96 -19.90 2.27
CA GLN A 730 -0.09 -18.69 2.31
C GLN A 730 -0.13 -17.90 1.02
N GLU A 731 -0.28 -18.60 -0.10
CA GLU A 731 -0.43 -18.01 -1.43
C GLU A 731 -1.88 -17.61 -1.77
N GLY A 732 -2.76 -17.46 -0.76
CA GLY A 732 -4.13 -16.97 -0.95
C GLY A 732 -5.15 -18.02 -1.40
N GLY A 733 -4.81 -19.30 -1.30
CA GLY A 733 -5.74 -20.42 -1.46
C GLY A 733 -6.63 -20.63 -0.22
N ASP A 734 -7.79 -21.26 -0.41
CA ASP A 734 -8.72 -21.73 0.63
C ASP A 734 -9.33 -23.07 0.23
N SER A 735 -10.17 -23.67 1.08
CA SER A 735 -10.73 -25.01 0.81
C SER A 735 -11.58 -25.07 -0.47
N LEU A 736 -12.25 -23.99 -0.87
CA LEU A 736 -13.02 -23.97 -2.11
C LEU A 736 -12.09 -23.87 -3.32
N ARG A 737 -11.09 -22.99 -3.30
CA ARG A 737 -10.05 -22.91 -4.35
C ARG A 737 -9.27 -24.22 -4.47
N ALA A 738 -8.98 -24.88 -3.37
CA ALA A 738 -8.29 -26.17 -3.36
C ALA A 738 -9.13 -27.24 -4.06
N MET A 739 -10.43 -27.33 -3.73
CA MET A 739 -11.37 -28.23 -4.39
C MET A 739 -11.41 -27.98 -5.91
N ARG A 740 -11.41 -26.71 -6.33
CA ARG A 740 -11.39 -26.34 -7.76
C ARG A 740 -10.09 -26.70 -8.45
N MET A 741 -8.94 -26.41 -7.83
CA MET A 741 -7.63 -26.76 -8.36
C MET A 741 -7.49 -28.27 -8.56
N LEU A 742 -7.87 -29.07 -7.56
CA LEU A 742 -7.83 -30.52 -7.66
C LEU A 742 -8.84 -31.05 -8.70
N GLY A 743 -10.02 -30.44 -8.80
CA GLY A 743 -11.00 -30.74 -9.85
C GLY A 743 -10.45 -30.49 -11.25
N ASP A 744 -9.79 -29.35 -11.47
CA ASP A 744 -9.15 -29.01 -12.75
C ASP A 744 -7.99 -29.96 -13.10
N LEU A 745 -7.20 -30.38 -12.10
CA LEU A 745 -6.16 -31.39 -12.28
C LEU A 745 -6.74 -32.74 -12.74
N THR A 746 -7.82 -33.19 -12.12
CA THR A 746 -8.51 -34.42 -12.49
C THR A 746 -9.10 -34.32 -13.90
N TYR A 747 -9.77 -33.22 -14.20
CA TYR A 747 -10.46 -33.02 -15.48
C TYR A 747 -9.50 -32.82 -16.66
N LYS A 748 -8.56 -31.87 -16.56
CA LYS A 748 -7.69 -31.46 -17.68
C LYS A 748 -6.54 -32.43 -17.91
N TYR A 749 -6.07 -33.08 -16.84
CA TYR A 749 -4.83 -33.85 -16.87
C TYR A 749 -4.96 -35.28 -16.34
N GLY A 750 -6.14 -35.69 -15.85
CA GLY A 750 -6.38 -37.04 -15.32
C GLY A 750 -5.66 -37.32 -13.99
N ILE A 751 -5.19 -36.27 -13.29
CA ILE A 751 -4.45 -36.39 -12.03
C ILE A 751 -5.44 -36.21 -10.88
N ASN A 752 -5.77 -37.30 -10.17
CA ASN A 752 -6.70 -37.26 -9.06
C ASN A 752 -5.98 -37.29 -7.71
N ILE A 753 -6.21 -36.24 -6.93
CA ILE A 753 -5.62 -36.09 -5.59
C ILE A 753 -6.76 -35.88 -4.60
N GLU A 754 -6.74 -36.64 -3.51
CA GLU A 754 -7.68 -36.45 -2.40
C GLU A 754 -7.36 -35.16 -1.63
N MET A 755 -8.39 -34.50 -1.14
CA MET A 755 -8.30 -33.21 -0.48
C MET A 755 -7.62 -33.34 0.88
N SER A 756 -7.99 -34.33 1.69
CA SER A 756 -7.44 -34.52 3.03
C SER A 756 -5.91 -34.69 3.02
N PRO A 757 -5.31 -35.61 2.23
CA PRO A 757 -3.85 -35.76 2.18
C PRO A 757 -3.11 -34.53 1.65
N PHE A 758 -3.73 -33.78 0.73
CA PHE A 758 -3.15 -32.53 0.24
C PHE A 758 -3.15 -31.46 1.33
N LEU A 759 -4.25 -31.31 2.07
CA LEU A 759 -4.40 -30.23 3.05
C LEU A 759 -3.72 -30.51 4.39
N GLU A 760 -3.40 -31.77 4.71
CA GLU A 760 -2.52 -32.13 5.84
C GLU A 760 -1.13 -31.51 5.72
N ASN A 761 -0.63 -31.39 4.50
CA ASN A 761 0.60 -30.69 4.14
C ASN A 761 0.40 -29.90 2.84
N PRO A 762 -0.15 -28.68 2.89
CA PRO A 762 -0.58 -27.93 1.72
C PRO A 762 0.60 -27.24 1.00
N GLU A 763 1.73 -27.92 0.88
CA GLU A 763 2.90 -27.48 0.13
C GLU A 763 2.90 -28.04 -1.29
N PHE A 764 3.46 -27.30 -2.24
CA PHE A 764 3.58 -27.75 -3.63
C PHE A 764 4.40 -29.05 -3.76
N SER A 765 5.40 -29.26 -2.91
CA SER A 765 6.15 -30.53 -2.84
C SER A 765 5.28 -31.72 -2.46
N ASN A 766 4.28 -31.53 -1.58
CA ASN A 766 3.33 -32.58 -1.25
C ASN A 766 2.36 -32.83 -2.42
N LEU A 767 1.90 -31.76 -3.09
CA LEU A 767 1.06 -31.91 -4.29
C LEU A 767 1.76 -32.71 -5.38
N LEU A 768 3.06 -32.44 -5.62
CA LEU A 768 3.91 -33.23 -6.51
C LEU A 768 3.97 -34.70 -6.06
N HIS A 769 4.25 -34.95 -4.78
CA HIS A 769 4.28 -36.32 -4.26
C HIS A 769 2.95 -37.05 -4.46
N LEU A 770 1.82 -36.43 -4.10
CA LEU A 770 0.49 -37.00 -4.26
C LEU A 770 0.16 -37.27 -5.73
N SER A 771 0.59 -36.41 -6.65
CA SER A 771 0.41 -36.65 -8.09
C SER A 771 1.14 -37.90 -8.61
N THR A 772 2.26 -38.30 -7.99
CA THR A 772 3.02 -39.49 -8.40
C THR A 772 2.38 -40.79 -7.93
N ILE A 773 1.59 -40.75 -6.86
CA ILE A 773 0.87 -41.90 -6.31
C ILE A 773 -0.63 -41.87 -6.64
N SER A 774 -1.10 -40.82 -7.32
CA SER A 774 -2.45 -40.67 -7.85
C SER A 774 -2.81 -41.88 -8.71
N GLN A 775 -3.96 -42.48 -8.43
CA GLN A 775 -4.56 -43.50 -9.30
C GLN A 775 -5.47 -42.83 -10.32
N THR A 776 -5.48 -43.35 -11.54
CA THR A 776 -6.44 -42.92 -12.56
C THR A 776 -7.84 -43.28 -12.09
N ILE A 777 -8.75 -42.30 -11.97
CA ILE A 777 -10.17 -42.59 -11.71
C ILE A 777 -10.87 -42.91 -13.03
N ASP A 778 -11.68 -43.96 -13.02
CA ASP A 778 -12.68 -44.24 -14.03
C ASP A 778 -13.94 -43.37 -13.83
N MET A 779 -13.87 -42.12 -14.31
CA MET A 779 -15.02 -41.21 -14.39
C MET A 779 -15.60 -41.21 -15.80
N PRO A 780 -16.92 -41.08 -15.97
CA PRO A 780 -17.52 -40.99 -17.30
C PRO A 780 -17.03 -39.74 -18.03
N GLU A 781 -16.99 -39.79 -19.36
CA GLU A 781 -16.72 -38.63 -20.20
C GLU A 781 -17.90 -37.65 -20.22
N PHE A 782 -17.58 -36.36 -20.17
CA PHE A 782 -18.55 -35.28 -20.31
C PHE A 782 -18.81 -34.98 -21.79
N GLU A 783 -20.08 -34.92 -22.18
CA GLU A 783 -20.52 -34.62 -23.54
C GLU A 783 -21.72 -33.68 -23.46
N ASN A 784 -21.73 -32.65 -24.31
CA ASN A 784 -22.92 -31.80 -24.44
C ASN A 784 -24.01 -32.57 -25.19
N LEU A 785 -25.25 -32.43 -24.72
CA LEU A 785 -26.44 -32.98 -25.35
C LEU A 785 -26.69 -32.36 -26.72
N SER A 786 -27.31 -33.12 -27.63
CA SER A 786 -27.75 -32.57 -28.91
C SER A 786 -28.88 -31.55 -28.74
N VAL A 787 -29.13 -30.73 -29.75
CA VAL A 787 -30.21 -29.72 -29.74
C VAL A 787 -31.59 -30.38 -29.48
N ASP A 788 -31.83 -31.55 -30.06
CA ASP A 788 -33.07 -32.31 -29.84
C ASP A 788 -33.17 -32.76 -28.37
N GLN A 789 -32.08 -33.26 -27.80
CA GLN A 789 -32.04 -33.69 -26.39
C GLN A 789 -32.18 -32.52 -25.41
N GLN A 790 -31.65 -31.33 -25.73
CA GLN A 790 -31.81 -30.13 -24.90
C GLN A 790 -33.23 -29.56 -24.91
N SER A 791 -34.08 -30.01 -25.83
CA SER A 791 -35.49 -29.61 -25.89
C SER A 791 -36.42 -30.53 -25.07
N GLU A 792 -35.91 -31.69 -24.64
CA GLU A 792 -36.67 -32.67 -23.85
C GLU A 792 -36.67 -32.29 -22.35
N PRO A 793 -37.75 -32.64 -21.60
CA PRO A 793 -37.77 -32.50 -20.16
C PRO A 793 -36.66 -33.31 -19.48
N PHE A 794 -36.11 -32.79 -18.37
CA PHE A 794 -35.04 -33.44 -17.60
C PHE A 794 -35.31 -33.40 -16.11
N ASN A 795 -34.71 -34.34 -15.37
CA ASN A 795 -34.97 -34.51 -13.94
C ASN A 795 -34.36 -33.37 -13.10
N LEU A 796 -34.93 -33.13 -11.91
CA LEU A 796 -34.29 -32.37 -10.84
C LEU A 796 -33.04 -33.09 -10.33
N THR A 797 -32.06 -32.33 -9.83
CA THR A 797 -30.97 -32.88 -8.99
C THR A 797 -31.52 -33.39 -7.67
N GLU A 798 -30.72 -34.16 -6.91
CA GLU A 798 -31.13 -34.66 -5.59
C GLU A 798 -31.56 -33.52 -4.65
N TYR A 799 -30.84 -32.41 -4.68
CA TYR A 799 -31.10 -31.25 -3.83
C TYR A 799 -32.33 -30.47 -4.30
N GLN A 800 -32.44 -30.18 -5.60
CA GLN A 800 -33.65 -29.59 -6.18
C GLN A 800 -34.89 -30.45 -5.85
N GLN A 801 -34.78 -31.79 -5.94
CA GLN A 801 -35.87 -32.69 -5.58
C GLN A 801 -36.22 -32.62 -4.08
N ALA A 802 -35.23 -32.51 -3.19
CA ALA A 802 -35.48 -32.34 -1.77
C ALA A 802 -36.21 -31.03 -1.44
N LEU A 803 -35.83 -29.92 -2.09
CA LEU A 803 -36.50 -28.63 -1.96
C LEU A 803 -37.91 -28.64 -2.56
N TRP A 804 -38.10 -29.32 -3.69
CA TRP A 804 -39.39 -29.46 -4.38
C TRP A 804 -40.38 -30.35 -3.60
N ILE A 805 -39.91 -31.45 -3.00
CA ILE A 805 -40.74 -32.27 -2.10
C ILE A 805 -41.00 -31.53 -0.79
N GLY A 806 -39.97 -30.86 -0.25
CA GLY A 806 -40.01 -30.29 1.09
C GLY A 806 -40.91 -29.08 1.26
N ARG A 807 -41.26 -28.40 0.16
CA ARG A 807 -42.26 -27.31 0.14
C ARG A 807 -43.71 -27.79 0.26
N GLY A 808 -43.99 -29.10 0.20
CA GLY A 808 -45.34 -29.63 0.36
C GLY A 808 -45.86 -29.59 1.81
N SER A 809 -47.19 -29.47 1.95
CA SER A 809 -47.90 -29.35 3.23
C SER A 809 -47.74 -30.54 4.20
N ASP A 810 -47.26 -31.69 3.70
CA ASP A 810 -47.08 -32.92 4.49
C ASP A 810 -45.85 -32.87 5.42
N PHE A 811 -45.00 -31.83 5.31
CA PHE A 811 -43.77 -31.68 6.08
C PHE A 811 -43.88 -30.61 7.18
N THR A 812 -43.18 -30.82 8.29
CA THR A 812 -43.03 -29.77 9.31
C THR A 812 -42.20 -28.63 8.73
N TYR A 813 -42.71 -27.39 8.81
CA TYR A 813 -42.16 -26.23 8.08
C TYR A 813 -42.17 -26.43 6.54
N GLY A 814 -43.19 -27.14 6.03
CA GLY A 814 -43.60 -27.13 4.63
C GLY A 814 -44.45 -25.90 4.27
N ASP A 815 -45.03 -25.86 3.08
CA ASP A 815 -45.74 -24.70 2.50
C ASP A 815 -44.89 -23.41 2.44
N ILE A 816 -43.57 -23.59 2.29
CA ILE A 816 -42.58 -22.52 2.14
C ILE A 816 -41.95 -22.65 0.76
N SER A 817 -42.06 -21.60 -0.06
CA SER A 817 -41.32 -21.52 -1.33
C SER A 817 -39.82 -21.43 -1.07
N CYS A 818 -39.02 -22.08 -1.91
CA CYS A 818 -37.57 -21.92 -1.84
C CYS A 818 -37.18 -20.66 -2.62
N GLN A 819 -37.10 -19.52 -1.96
CA GLN A 819 -37.02 -18.22 -2.61
C GLN A 819 -35.92 -17.33 -2.05
N GLY A 820 -35.21 -16.63 -2.94
CA GLY A 820 -34.35 -15.49 -2.61
C GLY A 820 -35.01 -14.18 -2.99
N TYR A 821 -34.91 -13.17 -2.12
CA TYR A 821 -35.39 -11.80 -2.36
C TYR A 821 -34.30 -10.79 -1.99
N PHE A 822 -34.06 -9.79 -2.85
CA PHE A 822 -32.99 -8.81 -2.70
C PHE A 822 -33.43 -7.42 -3.18
N GLU A 823 -32.85 -6.38 -2.57
CA GLU A 823 -33.11 -4.99 -2.93
C GLU A 823 -31.85 -4.15 -3.04
N TRP A 824 -31.77 -3.35 -4.11
CA TRP A 824 -30.69 -2.38 -4.33
C TRP A 824 -31.22 -0.99 -4.66
N GLU A 825 -30.61 0.04 -4.08
CA GLU A 825 -30.79 1.44 -4.49
C GLU A 825 -29.77 1.83 -5.54
N VAL A 826 -30.26 2.38 -6.64
CA VAL A 826 -29.48 2.75 -7.81
C VAL A 826 -29.76 4.19 -8.17
N GLU A 827 -28.69 4.96 -8.34
CA GLU A 827 -28.75 6.34 -8.83
C GLU A 827 -28.86 6.36 -10.36
N ASP A 828 -29.67 7.29 -10.88
CA ASP A 828 -29.83 7.60 -12.31
C ASP A 828 -30.08 6.38 -13.21
N LEU A 829 -30.92 5.43 -12.74
CA LEU A 829 -31.24 4.21 -13.48
C LEU A 829 -31.97 4.50 -14.81
N ASP A 830 -31.38 4.04 -15.92
CA ASP A 830 -31.97 4.08 -17.26
C ASP A 830 -32.88 2.87 -17.47
N LYS A 831 -34.20 3.11 -17.40
CA LYS A 831 -35.25 2.10 -17.56
C LYS A 831 -35.10 1.26 -18.83
N ASN A 832 -34.82 1.88 -19.97
CA ASN A 832 -34.78 1.17 -21.25
C ASN A 832 -33.52 0.31 -21.35
N ARG A 833 -32.40 0.81 -20.84
CA ARG A 833 -31.15 0.07 -20.79
C ARG A 833 -31.22 -1.11 -19.84
N PHE A 834 -31.81 -0.92 -18.66
CA PHE A 834 -32.02 -2.00 -17.70
C PHE A 834 -32.92 -3.10 -18.27
N ALA A 835 -34.03 -2.73 -18.90
CA ALA A 835 -34.92 -3.70 -19.55
C ALA A 835 -34.21 -4.51 -20.65
N ARG A 836 -33.41 -3.85 -21.50
CA ARG A 836 -32.60 -4.54 -22.52
C ARG A 836 -31.55 -5.46 -21.91
N ALA A 837 -30.92 -5.06 -20.82
CA ALA A 837 -29.93 -5.87 -20.12
C ALA A 837 -30.56 -7.16 -19.57
N VAL A 838 -31.75 -7.06 -18.95
CA VAL A 838 -32.52 -8.22 -18.48
C VAL A 838 -32.92 -9.16 -19.62
N VAL A 839 -33.36 -8.63 -20.77
CA VAL A 839 -33.68 -9.46 -21.95
C VAL A 839 -32.45 -10.26 -22.41
N LYS A 840 -31.30 -9.60 -22.58
CA LYS A 840 -30.04 -10.26 -22.95
C LYS A 840 -29.60 -11.30 -21.91
N LEU A 841 -29.83 -11.04 -20.62
CA LEU A 841 -29.52 -11.95 -19.52
C LEU A 841 -30.34 -13.25 -19.62
N VAL A 842 -31.64 -13.15 -19.90
CA VAL A 842 -32.55 -14.31 -20.06
C VAL A 842 -32.24 -15.10 -21.33
N GLU A 843 -31.91 -14.42 -22.43
CA GLU A 843 -31.51 -15.07 -23.68
C GLU A 843 -30.24 -15.90 -23.49
N ARG A 844 -29.27 -15.35 -22.74
CA ARG A 844 -27.96 -15.94 -22.47
C ARG A 844 -28.02 -17.18 -21.57
N HIS A 845 -28.90 -17.20 -20.58
CA HIS A 845 -28.92 -18.24 -19.53
C HIS A 845 -30.14 -19.14 -19.62
N PRO A 846 -30.03 -20.40 -20.11
CA PRO A 846 -31.16 -21.31 -20.31
C PRO A 846 -32.04 -21.52 -19.08
N MET A 847 -31.46 -21.66 -17.88
CA MET A 847 -32.22 -21.88 -16.64
C MET A 847 -33.12 -20.71 -16.24
N LEU A 848 -32.85 -19.49 -16.72
CA LEU A 848 -33.78 -18.36 -16.55
C LEU A 848 -35.05 -18.50 -17.41
N LYS A 849 -35.12 -19.51 -18.29
CA LYS A 849 -36.29 -19.86 -19.11
C LYS A 849 -36.93 -21.18 -18.66
N ALA A 850 -36.51 -21.72 -17.52
CA ALA A 850 -36.97 -23.00 -17.02
C ALA A 850 -38.41 -22.92 -16.45
N THR A 851 -39.09 -24.05 -16.51
CA THR A 851 -40.34 -24.36 -15.78
C THR A 851 -40.20 -25.75 -15.17
N ILE A 852 -40.91 -26.01 -14.07
CA ILE A 852 -40.90 -27.29 -13.36
C ILE A 852 -42.34 -27.77 -13.20
N ASP A 853 -42.66 -28.95 -13.74
CA ASP A 853 -44.01 -29.51 -13.66
C ASP A 853 -44.30 -30.22 -12.33
N ASP A 854 -45.53 -30.71 -12.18
CA ASP A 854 -46.03 -31.41 -10.99
C ASP A 854 -45.41 -32.80 -10.79
N THR A 855 -44.64 -33.29 -11.77
CA THR A 855 -43.87 -34.54 -11.65
C THR A 855 -42.43 -34.28 -11.19
N GLY A 856 -42.03 -33.01 -11.06
CA GLY A 856 -40.65 -32.63 -10.75
C GLY A 856 -39.72 -32.76 -11.96
N CYS A 857 -40.23 -32.53 -13.17
CA CYS A 857 -39.42 -32.45 -14.39
C CYS A 857 -39.23 -30.98 -14.81
N GLN A 858 -37.99 -30.64 -15.16
CA GLN A 858 -37.56 -29.33 -15.64
C GLN A 858 -37.66 -29.26 -17.17
N ARG A 859 -38.04 -28.11 -17.72
CA ARG A 859 -38.07 -27.86 -19.17
C ARG A 859 -37.63 -26.44 -19.51
N ILE A 860 -36.79 -26.29 -20.52
CA ILE A 860 -36.36 -24.98 -21.05
C ILE A 860 -37.27 -24.57 -22.20
N GLY A 861 -38.03 -23.50 -22.01
CA GLY A 861 -38.98 -22.99 -23.00
C GLY A 861 -38.49 -21.80 -23.81
N THR A 862 -39.28 -21.43 -24.83
CA THR A 862 -39.22 -20.08 -25.43
C THR A 862 -40.09 -19.15 -24.60
N VAL A 863 -39.56 -17.98 -24.23
CA VAL A 863 -40.24 -17.03 -23.34
C VAL A 863 -40.15 -15.61 -23.90
N ASP A 864 -41.11 -14.77 -23.52
CA ASP A 864 -41.02 -13.33 -23.73
C ASP A 864 -40.29 -12.69 -22.54
N ALA A 865 -38.98 -12.52 -22.67
CA ALA A 865 -38.11 -12.01 -21.62
C ALA A 865 -38.46 -10.58 -21.16
N SER A 866 -39.24 -9.81 -21.93
CA SER A 866 -39.66 -8.47 -21.54
C SER A 866 -40.59 -8.48 -20.31
N ARG A 867 -41.28 -9.59 -20.05
CA ARG A 867 -42.15 -9.79 -18.88
C ARG A 867 -41.36 -10.05 -17.58
N ALA A 868 -40.04 -10.21 -17.64
CA ALA A 868 -39.20 -10.43 -16.47
C ALA A 868 -38.93 -9.14 -15.66
N VAL A 869 -39.25 -7.97 -16.23
CA VAL A 869 -39.06 -6.67 -15.58
C VAL A 869 -40.34 -5.84 -15.58
N GLU A 870 -40.69 -5.32 -14.41
CA GLU A 870 -41.76 -4.36 -14.20
C GLU A 870 -41.18 -3.02 -13.71
N PHE A 871 -41.76 -1.90 -14.15
CA PHE A 871 -41.35 -0.57 -13.72
C PHE A 871 -42.54 0.16 -13.12
N ILE A 872 -42.38 0.62 -11.88
CA ILE A 872 -43.40 1.35 -11.12
C ILE A 872 -42.82 2.72 -10.76
N ASP A 873 -43.56 3.79 -11.03
CA ASP A 873 -43.16 5.14 -10.61
C ASP A 873 -43.97 5.53 -9.37
N ILE A 874 -43.28 5.68 -8.24
CA ILE A 874 -43.87 6.15 -6.97
C ILE A 874 -43.27 7.49 -6.54
N SER A 875 -42.52 8.16 -7.42
CA SER A 875 -41.79 9.39 -7.07
C SER A 875 -42.69 10.61 -6.80
N ASP A 876 -43.95 10.55 -7.22
CA ASP A 876 -44.96 11.58 -6.96
C ASP A 876 -45.68 11.42 -5.60
N PHE A 877 -45.42 10.34 -4.86
CA PHE A 877 -46.03 10.11 -3.54
C PHE A 877 -45.36 10.95 -2.44
N PRO A 878 -46.08 11.32 -1.37
CA PRO A 878 -45.46 11.91 -0.18
C PRO A 878 -44.35 10.99 0.40
N PRO A 879 -43.25 11.51 0.98
CA PRO A 879 -42.13 10.69 1.48
C PRO A 879 -42.54 9.56 2.45
N ASN A 880 -43.50 9.81 3.33
CA ASN A 880 -44.01 8.80 4.27
C ASN A 880 -44.87 7.73 3.57
N GLU A 881 -45.46 8.03 2.41
CA GLU A 881 -46.21 7.06 1.61
C GLU A 881 -45.29 6.25 0.70
N ILE A 882 -44.21 6.84 0.18
CA ILE A 882 -43.16 6.14 -0.57
C ILE A 882 -42.62 4.96 0.24
N GLU A 883 -42.21 5.21 1.48
CA GLU A 883 -41.66 4.16 2.35
C GLU A 883 -42.72 3.07 2.63
N ASN A 884 -43.99 3.44 2.78
CA ASN A 884 -45.08 2.47 2.93
C ASN A 884 -45.29 1.62 1.66
N GLU A 885 -45.20 2.21 0.46
CA GLU A 885 -45.32 1.46 -0.79
C GLU A 885 -44.13 0.54 -1.04
N ILE A 886 -42.89 0.97 -0.72
CA ILE A 886 -41.70 0.11 -0.75
C ILE A 886 -41.89 -1.07 0.21
N ASN A 887 -42.36 -0.82 1.44
CA ASN A 887 -42.58 -1.89 2.41
C ASN A 887 -43.71 -2.85 1.99
N LYS A 888 -44.79 -2.34 1.39
CA LYS A 888 -45.82 -3.20 0.77
C LYS A 888 -45.25 -4.04 -0.37
N MET A 889 -44.36 -3.47 -1.18
CA MET A 889 -43.71 -4.20 -2.28
C MET A 889 -42.78 -5.28 -1.76
N ARG A 890 -41.96 -4.97 -0.76
CA ARG A 890 -41.12 -5.93 -0.03
C ARG A 890 -41.94 -7.07 0.53
N LEU A 891 -42.99 -6.77 1.31
CA LEU A 891 -43.84 -7.79 1.91
C LEU A 891 -44.50 -8.68 0.87
N ARG A 892 -44.94 -8.12 -0.26
CA ARG A 892 -45.51 -8.87 -1.38
C ARG A 892 -44.47 -9.76 -2.02
N MET A 893 -43.40 -9.19 -2.57
CA MET A 893 -42.41 -9.95 -3.34
C MET A 893 -41.62 -10.94 -2.49
N ALA A 894 -41.41 -10.70 -1.20
CA ALA A 894 -40.66 -11.60 -0.34
C ALA A 894 -41.50 -12.78 0.21
N ASN A 895 -42.83 -12.72 0.13
CA ASN A 895 -43.72 -13.77 0.64
C ASN A 895 -44.67 -14.37 -0.42
N ASP A 896 -44.87 -13.71 -1.55
CA ASP A 896 -45.67 -14.24 -2.66
C ASP A 896 -44.94 -15.43 -3.29
N GLU A 897 -45.58 -16.59 -3.28
CA GLU A 897 -45.05 -17.79 -3.92
C GLU A 897 -44.83 -17.56 -5.42
N ILE A 898 -43.58 -17.72 -5.85
CA ILE A 898 -43.24 -17.80 -7.27
C ILE A 898 -43.62 -19.22 -7.74
N GLY A 899 -44.78 -19.34 -8.40
CA GLY A 899 -45.21 -20.61 -8.99
C GLY A 899 -44.15 -21.18 -9.94
N ILE A 900 -43.90 -22.48 -9.86
CA ILE A 900 -42.82 -23.15 -10.61
C ILE A 900 -43.25 -23.72 -11.96
N ALA A 901 -44.56 -23.94 -12.16
CA ALA A 901 -45.11 -24.51 -13.38
C ALA A 901 -45.24 -23.48 -14.53
N GLU A 902 -45.31 -22.19 -14.19
CA GLU A 902 -45.46 -21.10 -15.15
C GLU A 902 -44.28 -20.13 -15.06
N TRP A 903 -43.72 -19.76 -16.21
CA TRP A 903 -42.64 -18.78 -16.28
C TRP A 903 -43.17 -17.34 -16.06
N PRO A 904 -42.46 -16.46 -15.33
CA PRO A 904 -41.08 -16.62 -14.86
C PRO A 904 -40.91 -17.09 -13.42
N LEU A 905 -39.86 -17.89 -13.18
CA LEU A 905 -39.41 -18.33 -11.86
C LEU A 905 -38.49 -17.30 -11.16
N PHE A 906 -38.42 -16.08 -11.71
CA PHE A 906 -37.76 -14.92 -11.13
C PHE A 906 -38.42 -13.64 -11.63
N ARG A 907 -38.28 -12.51 -10.92
CA ARG A 907 -38.85 -11.22 -11.33
C ARG A 907 -37.97 -10.07 -10.88
N PHE A 908 -37.86 -9.04 -11.72
CA PHE A 908 -37.36 -7.72 -11.36
C PHE A 908 -38.53 -6.73 -11.31
N VAL A 909 -38.65 -5.98 -10.22
CA VAL A 909 -39.53 -4.81 -10.13
C VAL A 909 -38.66 -3.60 -9.82
N VAL A 910 -38.76 -2.54 -10.61
CA VAL A 910 -37.98 -1.31 -10.41
C VAL A 910 -38.94 -0.19 -10.00
N SER A 911 -38.83 0.23 -8.75
CA SER A 911 -39.62 1.32 -8.16
C SER A 911 -38.82 2.62 -8.25
N ARG A 912 -39.29 3.60 -9.03
CA ARG A 912 -38.69 4.94 -9.04
C ARG A 912 -39.14 5.69 -7.79
N ILE A 913 -38.20 6.00 -6.89
CA ILE A 913 -38.47 6.64 -5.60
C ILE A 913 -38.33 8.16 -5.69
N SER A 914 -37.40 8.65 -6.49
CA SER A 914 -37.19 10.07 -6.74
C SER A 914 -36.75 10.29 -8.19
N PRO A 915 -36.57 11.55 -8.65
CA PRO A 915 -36.06 11.78 -9.99
C PRO A 915 -34.70 11.12 -10.25
N GLN A 916 -33.87 10.96 -9.21
CA GLN A 916 -32.51 10.40 -9.25
C GLN A 916 -32.40 8.98 -8.69
N ILE A 917 -33.30 8.51 -7.81
CA ILE A 917 -33.12 7.24 -7.09
C ILE A 917 -34.20 6.25 -7.51
N SER A 918 -33.77 5.03 -7.86
CA SER A 918 -34.63 3.87 -8.08
C SER A 918 -34.27 2.72 -7.14
N ARG A 919 -35.27 1.94 -6.74
CA ARG A 919 -35.11 0.67 -6.00
C ARG A 919 -35.36 -0.49 -6.95
N ILE A 920 -34.36 -1.35 -7.12
CA ILE A 920 -34.50 -2.63 -7.79
C ILE A 920 -34.91 -3.65 -6.73
N HIS A 921 -36.02 -4.34 -6.95
CA HIS A 921 -36.47 -5.51 -6.21
C HIS A 921 -36.26 -6.75 -7.08
N PHE A 922 -35.57 -7.76 -6.58
CA PHE A 922 -35.27 -9.00 -7.30
C PHE A 922 -35.72 -10.21 -6.48
N SER A 923 -36.59 -11.04 -7.05
CA SER A 923 -37.07 -12.29 -6.44
C SER A 923 -36.78 -13.47 -7.36
N ILE A 924 -36.34 -14.61 -6.84
CA ILE A 924 -36.02 -15.82 -7.62
C ILE A 924 -36.32 -17.09 -6.83
N ASP A 925 -36.94 -18.11 -7.45
CA ASP A 925 -37.03 -19.45 -6.87
C ASP A 925 -35.67 -20.15 -7.00
N LEU A 926 -35.10 -20.54 -5.86
CA LEU A 926 -33.75 -21.10 -5.78
C LEU A 926 -33.67 -22.51 -6.38
N LEU A 927 -34.78 -23.13 -6.80
CA LEU A 927 -34.73 -24.33 -7.63
C LEU A 927 -34.00 -24.09 -8.95
N ILE A 928 -33.99 -22.88 -9.51
CA ILE A 928 -33.33 -22.63 -10.80
C ILE A 928 -31.95 -21.99 -10.67
N ALA A 929 -31.51 -21.62 -9.47
CA ALA A 929 -30.25 -20.95 -9.22
C ALA A 929 -29.77 -21.13 -7.77
N ASP A 930 -28.51 -21.54 -7.60
CA ASP A 930 -27.83 -21.46 -6.30
C ASP A 930 -27.33 -20.03 -6.00
N ALA A 931 -26.83 -19.81 -4.78
CA ALA A 931 -26.27 -18.53 -4.38
C ALA A 931 -25.08 -18.09 -5.28
N TRP A 932 -24.30 -19.03 -5.79
CA TRP A 932 -23.26 -18.74 -6.78
C TRP A 932 -23.85 -18.21 -8.09
N SER A 933 -24.87 -18.87 -8.63
CA SER A 933 -25.57 -18.43 -9.83
C SER A 933 -26.11 -17.01 -9.68
N ILE A 934 -26.63 -16.64 -8.50
CA ILE A 934 -27.12 -15.28 -8.26
C ILE A 934 -25.96 -14.27 -8.20
N PHE A 935 -25.03 -14.45 -7.26
CA PHE A 935 -24.05 -13.42 -6.93
C PHE A 935 -22.80 -13.40 -7.82
N GLN A 936 -22.50 -14.51 -8.50
CA GLN A 936 -21.28 -14.67 -9.30
C GLN A 936 -21.56 -14.72 -10.81
N VAL A 937 -22.82 -14.91 -11.23
CA VAL A 937 -23.19 -15.03 -12.65
C VAL A 937 -24.29 -14.03 -13.02
N ILE A 938 -25.49 -14.14 -12.43
CA ILE A 938 -26.66 -13.35 -12.80
C ILE A 938 -26.42 -11.85 -12.56
N ILE A 939 -26.01 -11.47 -11.34
CA ILE A 939 -25.80 -10.05 -10.99
C ILE A 939 -24.59 -9.46 -11.75
N PRO A 940 -23.42 -10.11 -11.83
CA PRO A 940 -22.31 -9.61 -12.64
C PRO A 940 -22.63 -9.49 -14.13
N ASP A 941 -23.27 -10.48 -14.75
CA ASP A 941 -23.67 -10.38 -16.16
C ASP A 941 -24.70 -9.25 -16.36
N LEU A 942 -25.62 -9.03 -15.41
CA LEU A 942 -26.57 -7.91 -15.45
C LEU A 942 -25.84 -6.55 -15.41
N ILE A 943 -24.87 -6.39 -14.51
CA ILE A 943 -24.03 -5.17 -14.41
C ILE A 943 -23.31 -4.92 -15.73
N ASP A 944 -22.68 -5.95 -16.30
CA ASP A 944 -21.92 -5.87 -17.55
C ASP A 944 -22.82 -5.52 -18.75
N LEU A 945 -24.02 -6.10 -18.82
CA LEU A 945 -25.00 -5.84 -19.87
C LEU A 945 -25.69 -4.48 -19.73
N TYR A 946 -25.75 -3.94 -18.52
CA TYR A 946 -26.31 -2.62 -18.25
C TYR A 946 -25.30 -1.49 -18.47
N SER A 947 -24.03 -1.69 -18.09
CA SER A 947 -23.02 -0.61 -18.06
C SER A 947 -22.55 -0.15 -19.45
N LYS A 948 -22.64 -1.01 -20.48
CA LYS A 948 -22.17 -0.71 -21.85
C LYS A 948 -23.24 -1.11 -22.87
N GLU A 949 -23.39 -0.35 -23.96
CA GLU A 949 -24.36 -0.65 -25.01
C GLU A 949 -23.99 -1.93 -25.81
N GLU A 950 -22.69 -2.14 -26.03
CA GLU A 950 -22.11 -3.33 -26.64
C GLU A 950 -21.11 -3.97 -25.67
N THR A 951 -21.48 -5.13 -25.10
CA THR A 951 -20.62 -5.94 -24.23
C THR A 951 -20.47 -7.33 -24.84
N GLU A 952 -19.23 -7.75 -25.10
CA GLU A 952 -18.91 -9.14 -25.42
C GLU A 952 -18.69 -9.93 -24.13
N LEU A 953 -19.71 -10.69 -23.71
CA LEU A 953 -19.58 -11.64 -22.61
C LEU A 953 -19.00 -12.98 -23.11
N PRO A 954 -18.26 -13.73 -22.26
CA PRO A 954 -17.70 -15.03 -22.64
C PRO A 954 -18.78 -15.99 -23.16
N ARG A 955 -18.44 -16.83 -24.14
CA ARG A 955 -19.39 -17.79 -24.71
C ARG A 955 -19.61 -18.96 -23.74
N ILE A 956 -20.87 -19.26 -23.46
CA ILE A 956 -21.31 -20.44 -22.69
C ILE A 956 -21.75 -21.51 -23.69
N ARG A 957 -21.16 -22.71 -23.60
CA ARG A 957 -21.46 -23.89 -24.41
C ARG A 957 -22.20 -24.95 -23.61
N THR A 958 -21.91 -25.06 -22.32
CA THR A 958 -22.51 -26.04 -21.43
C THR A 958 -23.77 -25.50 -20.78
N THR A 959 -24.79 -26.34 -20.70
CA THR A 959 -26.04 -26.05 -20.03
C THR A 959 -26.13 -26.81 -18.70
N PHE A 960 -27.03 -26.36 -17.82
CA PHE A 960 -27.31 -27.10 -16.59
C PHE A 960 -27.88 -28.49 -16.86
N GLN A 961 -28.62 -28.67 -17.95
CA GLN A 961 -29.12 -29.98 -18.38
C GLN A 961 -27.99 -30.94 -18.75
N ASP A 962 -26.93 -30.45 -19.41
CA ASP A 962 -25.72 -31.25 -19.68
C ASP A 962 -25.07 -31.72 -18.36
N TYR A 963 -24.97 -30.83 -17.37
CA TYR A 963 -24.48 -31.17 -16.03
C TYR A 963 -25.34 -32.24 -15.34
N VAL A 964 -26.68 -32.11 -15.36
CA VAL A 964 -27.59 -33.10 -14.78
C VAL A 964 -27.46 -34.46 -15.47
N ALA A 965 -27.38 -34.49 -16.80
CA ALA A 965 -27.15 -35.71 -17.57
C ALA A 965 -25.82 -36.38 -17.20
N TYR A 966 -24.75 -35.57 -17.10
CA TYR A 966 -23.45 -36.04 -16.67
C TYR A 966 -23.47 -36.61 -15.24
N ARG A 967 -24.12 -35.91 -14.31
CA ARG A 967 -24.24 -36.34 -12.92
C ARG A 967 -24.93 -37.69 -12.79
N ASN A 968 -25.93 -37.96 -13.64
CA ASN A 968 -26.57 -39.26 -13.71
C ASN A 968 -25.65 -40.37 -14.22
N LYS A 969 -24.73 -40.09 -15.16
CA LYS A 969 -23.66 -41.04 -15.54
C LYS A 969 -22.72 -41.30 -14.35
N VAL A 970 -22.33 -40.26 -13.60
CA VAL A 970 -21.41 -40.38 -12.44
C VAL A 970 -21.94 -41.32 -11.35
N LYS A 971 -23.26 -41.40 -11.13
CA LYS A 971 -23.86 -42.33 -10.15
C LYS A 971 -23.57 -43.81 -10.40
N HIS A 972 -23.12 -44.16 -11.60
CA HIS A 972 -22.79 -45.53 -11.99
C HIS A 972 -21.27 -45.78 -11.98
N SER A 973 -20.45 -44.79 -11.60
CA SER A 973 -19.00 -44.94 -11.54
C SER A 973 -18.54 -45.66 -10.27
N ALA A 974 -17.37 -46.30 -10.33
CA ALA A 974 -16.75 -46.92 -9.17
C ALA A 974 -16.49 -45.91 -8.04
N GLN A 975 -16.13 -44.67 -8.40
CA GLN A 975 -15.85 -43.60 -7.43
C GLN A 975 -17.09 -43.23 -6.62
N TYR A 976 -18.26 -43.08 -7.27
CA TYR A 976 -19.51 -42.82 -6.58
C TYR A 976 -19.86 -43.93 -5.58
N HIS A 977 -19.69 -45.19 -5.97
CA HIS A 977 -19.95 -46.34 -5.09
C HIS A 977 -19.02 -46.37 -3.88
N SER A 978 -17.73 -46.04 -4.05
CA SER A 978 -16.78 -45.88 -2.94
C SER A 978 -17.24 -44.82 -1.95
N HIS A 979 -17.67 -43.64 -2.43
CA HIS A 979 -18.17 -42.57 -1.57
C HIS A 979 -19.45 -42.97 -0.83
N ARG A 980 -20.34 -43.71 -1.50
CA ARG A 980 -21.54 -44.28 -0.88
C ARG A 980 -21.18 -45.25 0.25
N GLU A 981 -20.21 -46.15 0.05
CA GLU A 981 -19.76 -47.08 1.08
C GLU A 981 -19.17 -46.37 2.30
N TYR A 982 -18.35 -45.34 2.08
CA TYR A 982 -17.83 -44.48 3.15
C TYR A 982 -18.96 -43.92 4.02
N TRP A 983 -19.95 -43.28 3.40
CA TRP A 983 -21.04 -42.65 4.14
C TRP A 983 -21.93 -43.68 4.85
N LEU A 984 -22.24 -44.80 4.21
CA LEU A 984 -23.03 -45.87 4.85
C LEU A 984 -22.31 -46.49 6.05
N LYS A 985 -20.98 -46.52 6.06
CA LYS A 985 -20.23 -46.92 7.26
C LYS A 985 -20.33 -45.86 8.37
N LYS A 986 -20.20 -44.58 8.02
CA LYS A 986 -20.22 -43.45 8.96
C LYS A 986 -21.62 -43.09 9.47
N ILE A 987 -22.68 -43.49 8.77
CA ILE A 987 -24.07 -43.07 9.03
C ILE A 987 -24.58 -43.41 10.44
N HIS A 988 -24.05 -44.47 11.04
CA HIS A 988 -24.43 -44.91 12.39
C HIS A 988 -23.73 -44.10 13.49
N GLU A 989 -22.58 -43.51 13.18
CA GLU A 989 -21.77 -42.70 14.10
C GLU A 989 -22.15 -41.21 14.02
N LEU A 990 -22.83 -40.80 12.93
CA LEU A 990 -23.17 -39.40 12.69
C LEU A 990 -24.13 -38.83 13.76
N PRO A 991 -23.75 -37.76 14.50
CA PRO A 991 -24.63 -37.13 15.48
C PRO A 991 -25.93 -36.56 14.88
N GLU A 992 -26.94 -36.32 15.72
CA GLU A 992 -28.15 -35.58 15.32
C GLU A 992 -27.84 -34.08 15.07
N ALA A 993 -28.79 -33.35 14.49
CA ALA A 993 -28.73 -31.89 14.43
C ALA A 993 -28.74 -31.25 15.83
N PRO A 994 -28.26 -30.00 15.98
CA PRO A 994 -28.36 -29.28 17.25
C PRO A 994 -29.83 -29.16 17.68
N LYS A 995 -30.11 -29.48 18.96
CA LYS A 995 -31.45 -29.35 19.54
C LYS A 995 -31.53 -28.08 20.37
N LEU A 996 -32.01 -27.01 19.75
CA LEU A 996 -32.16 -25.70 20.38
C LEU A 996 -33.54 -25.56 21.06
N PRO A 997 -33.67 -24.69 22.08
CA PRO A 997 -34.96 -24.38 22.69
C PRO A 997 -35.98 -23.83 21.67
N GLN A 998 -37.16 -24.45 21.60
CA GLN A 998 -38.25 -24.06 20.69
C GLN A 998 -39.44 -23.54 21.51
N LEU A 999 -40.30 -22.71 20.90
CA LEU A 999 -41.63 -22.45 21.46
C LEU A 999 -42.50 -23.71 21.33
N GLU A 1000 -43.45 -23.92 22.25
CA GLU A 1000 -44.45 -24.98 22.07
C GLU A 1000 -45.16 -24.77 20.72
N GLN A 1001 -45.23 -25.81 19.89
CA GLN A 1001 -45.82 -25.72 18.55
C GLN A 1001 -47.26 -25.22 18.64
N VAL A 1002 -47.51 -24.02 18.10
CA VAL A 1002 -48.85 -23.50 17.88
C VAL A 1002 -49.49 -24.32 16.76
N GLU A 1003 -50.77 -24.68 16.92
CA GLU A 1003 -51.54 -25.51 16.01
C GLU A 1003 -51.41 -25.11 14.52
N SER A 1004 -51.47 -26.12 13.66
CA SER A 1004 -51.34 -26.04 12.20
C SER A 1004 -52.27 -24.99 11.57
N GLY A 1005 -51.72 -24.06 10.78
CA GLY A 1005 -52.48 -23.07 10.00
C GLY A 1005 -51.98 -21.61 10.07
N ALA A 1006 -50.98 -21.30 10.90
CA ALA A 1006 -50.35 -19.97 10.91
C ALA A 1006 -49.32 -19.85 9.78
N LEU A 1007 -49.32 -18.70 9.07
CA LEU A 1007 -48.31 -18.37 8.06
C LEU A 1007 -46.91 -18.46 8.66
N VAL A 1008 -46.04 -19.28 8.05
CA VAL A 1008 -44.63 -19.35 8.42
C VAL A 1008 -43.95 -18.06 7.97
N ARG A 1009 -43.36 -17.34 8.93
CA ARG A 1009 -42.68 -16.06 8.68
C ARG A 1009 -41.19 -16.22 8.95
N PHE A 1010 -40.38 -15.61 8.09
CA PHE A 1010 -38.95 -15.48 8.27
C PHE A 1010 -38.59 -14.08 8.79
N GLU A 1011 -37.60 -14.03 9.66
CA GLU A 1011 -36.94 -12.80 10.10
C GLU A 1011 -35.43 -12.95 9.96
N ARG A 1012 -34.73 -11.81 9.92
CA ARG A 1012 -33.30 -11.73 9.66
C ARG A 1012 -32.59 -10.94 10.75
N TYR A 1013 -31.51 -11.51 11.26
CA TYR A 1013 -30.43 -10.74 11.86
C TYR A 1013 -29.27 -10.63 10.87
N GLU A 1014 -28.58 -9.49 10.85
CA GLU A 1014 -27.41 -9.30 10.01
C GLU A 1014 -26.36 -8.47 10.73
N GLY A 1015 -25.10 -8.72 10.38
CA GLY A 1015 -23.96 -8.01 10.94
C GLY A 1015 -22.76 -8.07 10.02
N THR A 1016 -21.77 -7.27 10.39
CA THR A 1016 -20.49 -7.21 9.69
C THR A 1016 -19.35 -7.37 10.67
N LEU A 1017 -18.23 -7.88 10.16
CA LEU A 1017 -16.95 -7.77 10.82
C LEU A 1017 -16.00 -7.01 9.89
N GLU A 1018 -15.61 -5.83 10.34
CA GLU A 1018 -14.78 -4.89 9.59
C GLU A 1018 -13.49 -5.50 9.07
N LYS A 1019 -13.05 -4.98 7.93
CA LYS A 1019 -11.92 -5.51 7.15
C LYS A 1019 -10.68 -5.83 7.97
N GLU A 1020 -10.27 -4.92 8.85
CA GLU A 1020 -9.06 -5.13 9.67
C GLU A 1020 -9.19 -6.35 10.58
N LYS A 1021 -10.34 -6.51 11.23
CA LYS A 1021 -10.64 -7.62 12.13
C LYS A 1021 -10.86 -8.92 11.38
N TRP A 1022 -11.53 -8.87 10.23
CA TRP A 1022 -11.71 -10.04 9.38
C TRP A 1022 -10.39 -10.55 8.79
N GLU A 1023 -9.54 -9.67 8.24
CA GLU A 1023 -8.20 -10.03 7.76
C GLU A 1023 -7.33 -10.61 8.89
N PHE A 1024 -7.40 -10.02 10.08
CA PHE A 1024 -6.71 -10.56 11.24
C PHE A 1024 -7.21 -11.97 11.59
N LEU A 1025 -8.53 -12.18 11.63
CA LEU A 1025 -9.11 -13.50 11.88
C LEU A 1025 -8.75 -14.54 10.81
N LYS A 1026 -8.76 -14.17 9.53
CA LYS A 1026 -8.29 -15.02 8.43
C LYS A 1026 -6.84 -15.45 8.65
N SER A 1027 -5.96 -14.51 9.02
CA SER A 1027 -4.55 -14.81 9.32
C SER A 1027 -4.39 -15.76 10.52
N GLN A 1028 -5.18 -15.57 11.58
CA GLN A 1028 -5.16 -16.44 12.76
C GLN A 1028 -5.66 -17.85 12.46
N GLY A 1029 -6.74 -17.98 11.67
CA GLY A 1029 -7.23 -19.27 11.20
C GLY A 1029 -6.18 -19.99 10.35
N GLN A 1030 -5.56 -19.27 9.42
CA GLN A 1030 -4.54 -19.78 8.52
C GLN A 1030 -3.29 -20.32 9.26
N GLU A 1031 -2.76 -19.58 10.23
CA GLU A 1031 -1.65 -20.03 11.10
C GLU A 1031 -1.98 -21.37 11.80
N ARG A 1032 -3.27 -21.65 12.00
CA ARG A 1032 -3.79 -22.83 12.70
C ARG A 1032 -4.32 -23.91 11.76
N ARG A 1033 -4.16 -23.76 10.44
CA ARG A 1033 -4.69 -24.67 9.40
C ARG A 1033 -6.23 -24.72 9.35
N ILE A 1034 -6.88 -23.61 9.63
CA ILE A 1034 -8.33 -23.45 9.57
C ILE A 1034 -8.66 -22.45 8.47
N SER A 1035 -9.53 -22.85 7.53
CA SER A 1035 -9.97 -21.97 6.43
C SER A 1035 -10.88 -20.85 6.93
N PRO A 1036 -11.08 -19.75 6.18
CA PRO A 1036 -12.03 -18.70 6.55
C PRO A 1036 -13.44 -19.23 6.85
N SER A 1037 -13.94 -20.14 6.00
CA SER A 1037 -15.22 -20.84 6.24
C SER A 1037 -15.18 -21.69 7.51
N GLY A 1038 -14.06 -22.36 7.79
CA GLY A 1038 -13.85 -23.15 9.01
C GLY A 1038 -13.83 -22.30 10.28
N VAL A 1039 -13.27 -21.08 10.23
CA VAL A 1039 -13.28 -20.13 11.35
C VAL A 1039 -14.72 -19.75 11.70
N VAL A 1040 -15.50 -19.33 10.71
CA VAL A 1040 -16.91 -18.97 10.91
C VAL A 1040 -17.72 -20.18 11.37
N ALA A 1041 -17.50 -21.35 10.78
CA ALA A 1041 -18.16 -22.60 11.18
C ALA A 1041 -17.84 -22.97 12.63
N LEU A 1042 -16.59 -22.79 13.07
CA LEU A 1042 -16.19 -23.02 14.46
C LEU A 1042 -16.92 -22.09 15.40
N VAL A 1043 -16.94 -20.78 15.13
CA VAL A 1043 -17.67 -19.80 15.94
C VAL A 1043 -19.15 -20.18 16.03
N PHE A 1044 -19.77 -20.50 14.89
CA PHE A 1044 -21.18 -20.89 14.86
C PHE A 1044 -21.45 -22.16 15.67
N CYS A 1045 -20.60 -23.19 15.53
CA CYS A 1045 -20.70 -24.40 16.32
C CYS A 1045 -20.51 -24.15 17.83
N GLU A 1046 -19.55 -23.30 18.23
CA GLU A 1046 -19.37 -22.95 19.65
C GLU A 1046 -20.59 -22.26 20.25
N VAL A 1047 -21.23 -21.36 19.49
CA VAL A 1047 -22.49 -20.72 19.87
C VAL A 1047 -23.59 -21.75 19.96
N LEU A 1048 -23.84 -22.56 18.92
CA LEU A 1048 -24.86 -23.61 18.94
C LEU A 1048 -24.70 -24.56 20.13
N ARG A 1049 -23.46 -24.93 20.45
CA ARG A 1049 -23.13 -25.83 21.56
C ARG A 1049 -23.61 -25.32 22.91
N ARG A 1050 -23.65 -24.00 23.13
CA ARG A 1050 -24.11 -23.40 24.39
C ARG A 1050 -25.60 -23.61 24.66
N TRP A 1051 -26.42 -23.62 23.61
CA TRP A 1051 -27.88 -23.77 23.73
C TRP A 1051 -28.40 -25.13 23.26
N SER A 1052 -27.58 -25.95 22.60
CA SER A 1052 -27.95 -27.30 22.20
C SER A 1052 -28.03 -28.25 23.40
N GLU A 1053 -29.01 -29.17 23.41
CA GLU A 1053 -29.11 -30.22 24.43
C GLU A 1053 -27.86 -31.11 24.55
N LYS A 1054 -27.05 -31.19 23.49
CA LYS A 1054 -25.82 -31.98 23.41
C LYS A 1054 -24.67 -31.13 22.89
N ASP A 1055 -23.48 -31.41 23.43
CA ASP A 1055 -22.22 -30.78 23.02
C ASP A 1055 -21.68 -31.27 21.66
N GLN A 1056 -22.25 -32.35 21.11
CA GLN A 1056 -21.87 -32.96 19.85
C GLN A 1056 -23.09 -33.05 18.92
N PHE A 1057 -22.94 -32.59 17.68
CA PHE A 1057 -24.00 -32.52 16.69
C PHE A 1057 -23.42 -32.47 15.28
N THR A 1058 -24.28 -32.60 14.26
CA THR A 1058 -23.90 -32.47 12.86
C THR A 1058 -24.29 -31.10 12.32
N LEU A 1059 -23.33 -30.37 11.77
CA LEU A 1059 -23.53 -29.14 11.01
C LEU A 1059 -23.90 -29.48 9.56
N ASN A 1060 -24.91 -28.81 9.03
CA ASN A 1060 -25.25 -28.84 7.60
C ASN A 1060 -24.57 -27.66 6.91
N LEU A 1061 -23.61 -27.95 6.02
CA LEU A 1061 -22.78 -26.96 5.34
C LEU A 1061 -22.94 -27.10 3.81
N PRO A 1062 -23.94 -26.44 3.19
CA PRO A 1062 -24.11 -26.43 1.74
C PRO A 1062 -22.93 -25.79 1.02
N ILE A 1063 -22.53 -26.42 -0.07
CA ILE A 1063 -21.49 -25.93 -0.99
C ILE A 1063 -22.03 -25.88 -2.42
N SER A 1064 -21.42 -25.06 -3.28
CA SER A 1064 -21.65 -25.11 -4.74
C SER A 1064 -20.74 -26.19 -5.36
N ASP A 1065 -21.30 -27.36 -5.66
CA ASP A 1065 -20.58 -28.54 -6.17
C ASP A 1065 -20.52 -28.57 -7.70
N ARG A 1066 -20.03 -27.46 -8.26
CA ARG A 1066 -19.76 -27.28 -9.69
C ARG A 1066 -18.53 -28.09 -10.09
N MET A 1067 -18.74 -29.37 -10.40
CA MET A 1067 -17.70 -30.27 -10.89
C MET A 1067 -16.97 -29.67 -12.09
N SER A 1068 -15.63 -29.66 -12.08
CA SER A 1068 -14.82 -29.26 -13.24
C SER A 1068 -15.00 -30.29 -14.36
N ILE A 1069 -15.91 -30.01 -15.30
CA ILE A 1069 -16.22 -30.88 -16.46
C ILE A 1069 -16.03 -30.15 -17.80
N ASN A 1070 -15.85 -28.83 -17.75
CA ASN A 1070 -15.62 -27.90 -18.85
C ASN A 1070 -15.16 -26.54 -18.30
N ASP A 1071 -14.51 -25.72 -19.14
CA ASP A 1071 -13.97 -24.42 -18.73
C ASP A 1071 -15.06 -23.38 -18.38
N ASP A 1072 -16.27 -23.51 -18.93
CA ASP A 1072 -17.37 -22.55 -18.76
C ASP A 1072 -18.40 -22.92 -17.66
N ILE A 1073 -18.20 -24.01 -16.89
CA ILE A 1073 -19.16 -24.47 -15.86
C ILE A 1073 -19.46 -23.40 -14.79
N ASN A 1074 -18.48 -22.55 -14.49
CA ASN A 1074 -18.61 -21.48 -13.51
C ASN A 1074 -19.49 -20.31 -13.96
N LEU A 1075 -19.84 -20.28 -15.25
CA LEU A 1075 -20.72 -19.28 -15.86
C LEU A 1075 -22.15 -19.82 -16.05
N VAL A 1076 -22.41 -21.09 -15.75
CA VAL A 1076 -23.71 -21.72 -15.98
C VAL A 1076 -24.67 -21.37 -14.84
N VAL A 1077 -25.88 -20.88 -15.17
CA VAL A 1077 -26.96 -20.71 -14.19
C VAL A 1077 -27.65 -22.04 -13.91
N GLY A 1078 -27.82 -22.39 -12.64
CA GLY A 1078 -28.47 -23.61 -12.16
C GLY A 1078 -28.28 -23.82 -10.66
N ASP A 1079 -28.95 -24.81 -10.07
CA ASP A 1079 -28.76 -25.18 -8.67
C ASP A 1079 -27.74 -26.32 -8.53
N PHE A 1080 -26.51 -25.96 -8.18
CA PHE A 1080 -25.39 -26.88 -7.97
C PHE A 1080 -25.18 -27.22 -6.49
N THR A 1081 -26.15 -26.91 -5.63
CA THR A 1081 -25.99 -27.03 -4.18
C THR A 1081 -25.86 -28.49 -3.76
N ASN A 1082 -24.83 -28.79 -2.97
CA ASN A 1082 -24.64 -30.08 -2.33
C ASN A 1082 -24.41 -29.86 -0.82
N PRO A 1083 -25.30 -30.35 0.07
CA PRO A 1083 -25.10 -30.23 1.51
C PRO A 1083 -23.99 -31.17 1.99
N LEU A 1084 -23.01 -30.63 2.73
CA LEU A 1084 -22.04 -31.42 3.47
C LEU A 1084 -22.53 -31.65 4.89
N LEU A 1085 -22.51 -32.91 5.34
CA LEU A 1085 -22.84 -33.27 6.73
C LEU A 1085 -21.55 -33.37 7.53
N VAL A 1086 -21.30 -32.36 8.36
CA VAL A 1086 -20.03 -32.18 9.07
C VAL A 1086 -20.24 -32.45 10.56
N PRO A 1087 -19.75 -33.57 11.12
CA PRO A 1087 -19.83 -33.80 12.55
C PRO A 1087 -18.95 -32.80 13.30
N TYR A 1088 -19.52 -32.16 14.31
CA TYR A 1088 -18.81 -31.35 15.29
C TYR A 1088 -18.71 -32.16 16.59
N GLU A 1089 -17.54 -32.78 16.76
CA GLU A 1089 -17.22 -33.64 17.89
C GLU A 1089 -16.14 -32.99 18.74
N ILE A 1090 -16.31 -33.05 20.07
CA ILE A 1090 -15.39 -32.44 21.03
C ILE A 1090 -15.08 -33.41 22.18
N THR A 1091 -13.91 -33.22 22.77
CA THR A 1091 -13.52 -33.79 24.06
C THR A 1091 -13.29 -32.67 25.10
N ALA A 1092 -13.38 -32.99 26.39
CA ALA A 1092 -13.35 -32.00 27.46
C ALA A 1092 -12.02 -31.22 27.59
N ASP A 1093 -10.93 -31.78 27.07
CA ASP A 1093 -9.59 -31.18 27.14
C ASP A 1093 -9.22 -30.34 25.91
N ASP A 1094 -10.07 -30.32 24.88
CA ASP A 1094 -9.78 -29.64 23.63
C ASP A 1094 -9.77 -28.12 23.79
N THR A 1095 -8.74 -27.49 23.24
CA THR A 1095 -8.73 -26.03 23.06
C THR A 1095 -9.65 -25.63 21.92
N LEU A 1096 -10.03 -24.36 21.85
CA LEU A 1096 -10.78 -23.85 20.70
C LEU A 1096 -10.06 -24.11 19.37
N GLN A 1097 -8.73 -23.94 19.35
CA GLN A 1097 -7.92 -24.28 18.18
C GLN A 1097 -8.06 -25.76 17.79
N THR A 1098 -7.96 -26.69 18.76
CA THR A 1098 -8.08 -28.13 18.51
C THR A 1098 -9.45 -28.47 17.92
N ARG A 1099 -10.52 -27.90 18.48
CA ARG A 1099 -11.89 -28.08 17.96
C ARG A 1099 -12.04 -27.54 16.54
N GLY A 1100 -11.43 -26.38 16.26
CA GLY A 1100 -11.38 -25.80 14.91
C GLY A 1100 -10.67 -26.69 13.89
N GLN A 1101 -9.55 -27.32 14.29
CA GLN A 1101 -8.80 -28.23 13.44
C GLN A 1101 -9.58 -29.51 13.15
N LEU A 1102 -10.19 -30.12 14.17
CA LEU A 1102 -11.04 -31.31 14.01
C LEU A 1102 -12.26 -31.02 13.12
N LEU A 1103 -12.92 -29.88 13.32
CA LEU A 1103 -14.03 -29.46 12.48
C LEU A 1103 -13.57 -29.26 11.02
N GLN A 1104 -12.40 -28.65 10.82
CA GLN A 1104 -11.83 -28.44 9.49
C GLN A 1104 -11.49 -29.76 8.78
N GLU A 1105 -10.93 -30.73 9.50
CA GLU A 1105 -10.69 -32.09 8.99
C GLU A 1105 -12.00 -32.79 8.61
N ALA A 1106 -13.04 -32.66 9.44
CA ALA A 1106 -14.36 -33.20 9.12
C ALA A 1106 -14.96 -32.59 7.86
N ILE A 1107 -14.77 -31.28 7.61
CA ILE A 1107 -15.15 -30.61 6.36
C ILE A 1107 -14.40 -31.23 5.17
N TRP A 1108 -13.09 -31.45 5.28
CA TRP A 1108 -12.29 -32.03 4.19
C TRP A 1108 -12.68 -33.47 3.86
N GLN A 1109 -12.93 -34.29 4.89
CA GLN A 1109 -13.42 -35.65 4.68
C GLN A 1109 -14.79 -35.68 3.99
N ALA A 1110 -15.70 -34.78 4.37
CA ALA A 1110 -17.01 -34.68 3.73
C ALA A 1110 -16.86 -34.25 2.25
N LEU A 1111 -15.93 -33.34 1.95
CA LEU A 1111 -15.61 -32.91 0.58
C LEU A 1111 -15.05 -34.05 -0.28
N ASP A 1112 -14.17 -34.88 0.27
CA ASP A 1112 -13.59 -36.03 -0.44
C ASP A 1112 -14.66 -37.05 -0.84
N HIS A 1113 -15.74 -37.16 -0.08
CA HIS A 1113 -16.80 -38.15 -0.30
C HIS A 1113 -18.11 -37.56 -0.85
N ARG A 1114 -18.06 -36.35 -1.44
CA ARG A 1114 -19.26 -35.57 -1.83
C ARG A 1114 -20.07 -36.11 -3.01
N LEU A 1115 -19.50 -37.00 -3.83
CA LEU A 1115 -20.24 -37.63 -4.95
C LEU A 1115 -21.47 -38.43 -4.49
N PHE A 1116 -21.49 -38.94 -3.26
CA PHE A 1116 -22.72 -39.39 -2.63
C PHE A 1116 -23.24 -38.22 -1.78
N THR A 1117 -24.28 -37.55 -2.28
CA THR A 1117 -24.67 -36.21 -1.79
C THR A 1117 -25.20 -36.26 -0.37
N GLY A 1118 -25.13 -35.15 0.37
CA GLY A 1118 -25.69 -35.09 1.72
C GLY A 1118 -27.19 -35.40 1.75
N VAL A 1119 -27.94 -35.06 0.69
CA VAL A 1119 -29.36 -35.43 0.56
C VAL A 1119 -29.54 -36.95 0.52
N GLU A 1120 -28.69 -37.66 -0.21
CA GLU A 1120 -28.73 -39.11 -0.26
C GLU A 1120 -28.37 -39.73 1.09
N VAL A 1121 -27.39 -39.16 1.80
CA VAL A 1121 -27.06 -39.56 3.18
C VAL A 1121 -28.25 -39.33 4.11
N LEU A 1122 -28.91 -38.17 4.05
CA LEU A 1122 -30.09 -37.86 4.85
C LEU A 1122 -31.27 -38.78 4.54
N ARG A 1123 -31.44 -39.17 3.27
CA ARG A 1123 -32.47 -40.12 2.84
C ARG A 1123 -32.24 -41.50 3.45
N GLU A 1124 -31.01 -42.00 3.44
CA GLU A 1124 -30.65 -43.26 4.10
C GLU A 1124 -30.75 -43.15 5.63
N LEU A 1125 -30.35 -42.02 6.20
CA LEU A 1125 -30.44 -41.77 7.64
C LEU A 1125 -31.91 -41.77 8.11
N SER A 1126 -32.81 -41.17 7.31
CA SER A 1126 -34.25 -41.20 7.55
C SER A 1126 -34.82 -42.63 7.56
N ARG A 1127 -34.41 -43.44 6.58
CA ARG A 1127 -34.80 -44.87 6.49
C ARG A 1127 -34.34 -45.66 7.72
N ILE A 1128 -33.10 -45.46 8.15
CA ILE A 1128 -32.50 -46.17 9.31
C ILE A 1128 -33.17 -45.73 10.61
N ARG A 1129 -33.33 -44.43 10.83
CA ARG A 1129 -33.89 -43.86 12.07
C ARG A 1129 -35.42 -43.92 12.14
N ARG A 1130 -36.09 -44.28 11.04
CA ARG A 1130 -37.57 -44.26 10.90
C ARG A 1130 -38.16 -42.92 11.31
N THR A 1131 -37.47 -41.84 10.97
CA THR A 1131 -37.94 -40.47 11.24
C THR A 1131 -39.12 -40.15 10.33
N GLY A 1132 -40.19 -39.61 10.92
CA GLY A 1132 -41.37 -39.14 10.20
C GLY A 1132 -41.11 -37.83 9.42
N PRO A 1133 -42.13 -37.00 9.15
CA PRO A 1133 -42.02 -35.80 8.30
C PRO A 1133 -41.28 -34.61 8.95
N LYS A 1134 -40.37 -34.88 9.91
CA LYS A 1134 -39.58 -33.88 10.61
C LYS A 1134 -38.24 -33.66 9.90
N PRO A 1135 -37.76 -32.42 9.79
CA PRO A 1135 -36.47 -32.13 9.16
C PRO A 1135 -35.31 -32.72 9.99
N LEU A 1136 -34.35 -33.35 9.30
CA LEU A 1136 -33.22 -34.02 9.95
C LEU A 1136 -32.08 -33.07 10.32
N MET A 1137 -31.78 -32.08 9.47
CA MET A 1137 -30.69 -31.12 9.63
C MET A 1137 -31.17 -29.69 9.31
N PRO A 1138 -32.04 -29.10 10.15
CA PRO A 1138 -32.72 -27.84 9.85
C PRO A 1138 -31.87 -26.58 10.12
N ILE A 1139 -30.64 -26.73 10.61
CA ILE A 1139 -29.72 -25.61 10.90
C ILE A 1139 -28.60 -25.66 9.88
N VAL A 1140 -28.47 -24.59 9.10
CA VAL A 1140 -27.63 -24.50 7.91
C VAL A 1140 -26.62 -23.36 8.03
N LEU A 1141 -25.39 -23.60 7.59
CA LEU A 1141 -24.38 -22.57 7.38
C LEU A 1141 -24.00 -22.55 5.90
N THR A 1142 -24.39 -21.50 5.18
CA THR A 1142 -24.09 -21.29 3.77
C THR A 1142 -22.89 -20.36 3.63
N SER A 1143 -21.76 -20.85 3.13
CA SER A 1143 -20.54 -20.04 2.97
C SER A 1143 -20.23 -19.72 1.51
N LEU A 1144 -20.16 -18.42 1.19
CA LEU A 1144 -19.64 -17.87 -0.08
C LEU A 1144 -18.23 -17.29 0.08
N LEU A 1145 -17.55 -17.57 1.19
CA LEU A 1145 -16.18 -17.09 1.43
C LEU A 1145 -15.18 -17.79 0.50
N GLY A 1146 -14.16 -17.04 0.07
CA GLY A 1146 -13.08 -17.58 -0.77
C GLY A 1146 -13.24 -17.35 -2.28
N HIS A 1147 -14.24 -16.59 -2.72
CA HIS A 1147 -14.42 -16.27 -4.14
C HIS A 1147 -14.44 -14.76 -4.40
N PRO A 1148 -13.46 -14.19 -5.14
CA PRO A 1148 -13.56 -12.83 -5.63
C PRO A 1148 -14.50 -12.87 -6.84
N GLY A 1149 -15.70 -12.31 -6.70
CA GLY A 1149 -16.61 -12.24 -7.83
C GLY A 1149 -16.08 -11.38 -8.96
N ARG A 1150 -16.63 -11.54 -10.17
CA ARG A 1150 -16.25 -10.72 -11.34
C ARG A 1150 -16.48 -9.23 -11.06
N HIS A 1151 -17.57 -8.93 -10.36
CA HIS A 1151 -17.97 -7.58 -9.94
C HIS A 1151 -18.39 -7.63 -8.48
N ASP A 1152 -18.13 -6.54 -7.76
CA ASP A 1152 -18.79 -6.32 -6.47
C ASP A 1152 -20.24 -5.92 -6.75
N VAL A 1153 -21.18 -6.48 -5.97
CA VAL A 1153 -22.62 -6.21 -6.11
C VAL A 1153 -22.91 -4.71 -5.92
N SER A 1154 -22.08 -3.99 -5.17
CA SER A 1154 -22.13 -2.53 -5.01
C SER A 1154 -22.08 -1.76 -6.34
N LEU A 1155 -21.52 -2.33 -7.42
CA LEU A 1155 -21.52 -1.73 -8.75
C LEU A 1155 -22.92 -1.68 -9.39
N LEU A 1156 -23.85 -2.54 -8.95
CA LEU A 1156 -25.26 -2.43 -9.33
C LEU A 1156 -25.95 -1.31 -8.57
N GLY A 1157 -25.62 -1.16 -7.28
CA GLY A 1157 -26.20 -0.17 -6.36
C GLY A 1157 -26.01 -0.58 -4.90
N ARG A 1158 -26.44 0.27 -3.97
CA ARG A 1158 -26.37 -0.02 -2.52
C ARG A 1158 -27.40 -1.07 -2.15
N GLU A 1159 -26.98 -2.22 -1.61
CA GLU A 1159 -27.90 -3.22 -1.07
C GLU A 1159 -28.61 -2.67 0.17
N VAL A 1160 -29.93 -2.77 0.20
CA VAL A 1160 -30.75 -2.24 1.31
C VAL A 1160 -31.51 -3.32 2.05
N PHE A 1161 -31.83 -4.42 1.38
CA PHE A 1161 -32.53 -5.54 2.00
C PHE A 1161 -32.20 -6.84 1.26
N GLY A 1162 -32.28 -7.94 1.98
CA GLY A 1162 -32.42 -9.25 1.37
C GLY A 1162 -33.00 -10.25 2.37
N MET A 1163 -33.48 -11.37 1.86
CA MET A 1163 -33.95 -12.50 2.65
C MET A 1163 -33.92 -13.75 1.78
N SER A 1164 -33.62 -14.90 2.38
CA SER A 1164 -33.85 -16.19 1.76
C SER A 1164 -34.84 -17.00 2.58
N GLN A 1165 -35.58 -17.87 1.89
CA GLN A 1165 -36.50 -18.80 2.49
C GLN A 1165 -36.21 -20.17 1.91
N THR A 1166 -35.94 -21.14 2.78
CA THR A 1166 -35.65 -22.51 2.37
C THR A 1166 -36.58 -23.43 3.14
N PRO A 1167 -37.37 -24.28 2.46
CA PRO A 1167 -38.26 -25.21 3.14
C PRO A 1167 -37.47 -26.12 4.07
N GLN A 1168 -38.07 -26.48 5.22
CA GLN A 1168 -37.45 -27.37 6.23
C GLN A 1168 -36.19 -26.84 6.93
N VAL A 1169 -35.76 -25.60 6.66
CA VAL A 1169 -34.63 -24.94 7.34
C VAL A 1169 -35.17 -23.95 8.36
N THR A 1170 -34.85 -24.16 9.64
CA THR A 1170 -35.29 -23.27 10.73
C THR A 1170 -34.34 -22.11 10.96
N LEU A 1171 -33.06 -22.28 10.61
CA LEU A 1171 -32.02 -21.27 10.71
C LEU A 1171 -31.02 -21.47 9.56
N ASP A 1172 -30.90 -20.47 8.68
CA ASP A 1172 -29.88 -20.40 7.63
C ASP A 1172 -28.94 -19.23 7.91
N VAL A 1173 -27.67 -19.55 8.15
CA VAL A 1173 -26.60 -18.58 8.36
C VAL A 1173 -25.82 -18.44 7.07
N GLN A 1174 -25.93 -17.30 6.42
CA GLN A 1174 -25.20 -16.99 5.18
C GLN A 1174 -24.01 -16.10 5.47
N VAL A 1175 -22.84 -16.44 4.94
CA VAL A 1175 -21.64 -15.62 5.05
C VAL A 1175 -21.00 -15.33 3.69
N ARG A 1176 -20.55 -14.09 3.51
CA ARG A 1176 -19.85 -13.63 2.30
C ARG A 1176 -18.82 -12.55 2.65
N GLU A 1177 -17.89 -12.32 1.75
CA GLU A 1177 -16.90 -11.24 1.86
C GLU A 1177 -17.16 -10.21 0.75
N SER A 1178 -17.24 -8.92 1.11
CA SER A 1178 -17.36 -7.79 0.17
C SER A 1178 -16.39 -6.70 0.60
N GLU A 1179 -15.60 -6.16 -0.32
CA GLU A 1179 -14.56 -5.13 -0.05
C GLU A 1179 -13.54 -5.45 1.08
N GLY A 1180 -13.45 -6.72 1.48
CA GLY A 1180 -12.62 -7.21 2.58
C GLY A 1180 -13.35 -7.27 3.93
N THR A 1181 -14.61 -6.86 4.01
CA THR A 1181 -15.49 -6.99 5.18
C THR A 1181 -16.26 -8.31 5.11
N LEU A 1182 -16.35 -9.01 6.26
CA LEU A 1182 -17.21 -10.20 6.39
C LEU A 1182 -18.64 -9.74 6.65
N HIS A 1183 -19.57 -10.14 5.80
CA HIS A 1183 -21.00 -9.97 6.02
C HIS A 1183 -21.61 -11.31 6.39
N PHE A 1184 -22.44 -11.33 7.43
CA PHE A 1184 -23.17 -12.52 7.86
C PHE A 1184 -24.64 -12.19 8.13
N LYS A 1185 -25.51 -13.12 7.74
CA LYS A 1185 -26.97 -12.97 7.84
C LYS A 1185 -27.58 -14.26 8.36
N TRP A 1186 -28.48 -14.16 9.32
CA TRP A 1186 -29.18 -15.27 9.97
C TRP A 1186 -30.66 -15.17 9.62
N ASP A 1187 -31.11 -15.94 8.64
CA ASP A 1187 -32.54 -16.08 8.34
C ASP A 1187 -33.12 -17.19 9.20
N TYR A 1188 -34.16 -16.90 9.98
CA TYR A 1188 -34.78 -17.89 10.86
C TYR A 1188 -36.30 -17.87 10.77
N ILE A 1189 -36.90 -19.04 11.01
CA ILE A 1189 -38.36 -19.18 11.13
C ILE A 1189 -38.80 -18.66 12.50
N VAL A 1190 -39.70 -17.67 12.50
CA VAL A 1190 -40.28 -17.12 13.72
C VAL A 1190 -41.02 -18.23 14.49
N GLY A 1191 -40.58 -18.47 15.73
CA GLY A 1191 -41.10 -19.52 16.60
C GLY A 1191 -40.49 -20.92 16.38
N GLY A 1192 -39.67 -21.11 15.33
CA GLY A 1192 -38.88 -22.34 15.15
C GLY A 1192 -37.75 -22.48 16.17
N ILE A 1193 -37.23 -21.35 16.66
CA ILE A 1193 -36.32 -21.21 17.80
C ILE A 1193 -36.92 -20.14 18.72
N ARG A 1194 -36.74 -20.26 20.03
CA ARG A 1194 -37.25 -19.26 20.99
C ARG A 1194 -36.65 -17.87 20.70
N PRO A 1195 -37.45 -16.79 20.63
CA PRO A 1195 -36.96 -15.46 20.20
C PRO A 1195 -35.78 -14.91 21.01
N ASP A 1196 -35.81 -15.04 22.33
CA ASP A 1196 -34.72 -14.63 23.23
C ASP A 1196 -33.44 -15.45 22.99
N VAL A 1197 -33.58 -16.74 22.65
CA VAL A 1197 -32.43 -17.61 22.37
C VAL A 1197 -31.77 -17.26 21.05
N ILE A 1198 -32.54 -17.01 19.99
CA ILE A 1198 -31.94 -16.66 18.70
C ILE A 1198 -31.26 -15.28 18.74
N GLU A 1199 -31.83 -14.33 19.50
CA GLU A 1199 -31.24 -13.02 19.76
C GLU A 1199 -29.91 -13.14 20.54
N GLU A 1200 -29.90 -13.88 21.66
CA GLU A 1200 -28.67 -14.13 22.43
C GLU A 1200 -27.61 -14.86 21.60
N MET A 1201 -28.00 -15.89 20.83
CA MET A 1201 -27.08 -16.62 19.96
C MET A 1201 -26.44 -15.70 18.91
N PHE A 1202 -27.21 -14.81 18.29
CA PHE A 1202 -26.68 -13.86 17.32
C PHE A 1202 -25.71 -12.86 17.96
N GLY A 1203 -26.05 -12.33 19.14
CA GLY A 1203 -25.16 -11.48 19.94
C GLY A 1203 -23.84 -12.18 20.29
N SER A 1204 -23.92 -13.38 20.86
CA SER A 1204 -22.75 -14.21 21.19
C SER A 1204 -21.92 -14.59 19.97
N PHE A 1205 -22.53 -14.79 18.80
CA PHE A 1205 -21.80 -15.01 17.54
C PHE A 1205 -20.98 -13.78 17.14
N CYS A 1206 -21.58 -12.58 17.22
CA CYS A 1206 -20.89 -11.32 16.96
C CYS A 1206 -19.74 -11.09 17.97
N ASP A 1207 -20.02 -11.28 19.25
CA ASP A 1207 -19.05 -11.10 20.33
C ASP A 1207 -17.90 -12.09 20.23
N LEU A 1208 -18.15 -13.35 19.88
CA LEU A 1208 -17.10 -14.34 19.72
C LEU A 1208 -16.22 -14.06 18.48
N LEU A 1209 -16.81 -13.62 17.36
CA LEU A 1209 -16.02 -13.12 16.21
C LEU A 1209 -15.13 -11.95 16.63
N GLN A 1210 -15.70 -10.98 17.36
CA GLN A 1210 -14.99 -9.81 17.86
C GLN A 1210 -13.85 -10.22 18.81
N GLN A 1211 -14.14 -11.10 19.77
CA GLN A 1211 -13.19 -11.57 20.77
C GLN A 1211 -12.05 -12.37 20.15
N LEU A 1212 -12.32 -13.20 19.14
CA LEU A 1212 -11.25 -13.92 18.45
C LEU A 1212 -10.38 -12.99 17.59
N ALA A 1213 -10.92 -11.88 17.11
CA ALA A 1213 -10.16 -10.84 16.43
C ALA A 1213 -9.31 -10.01 17.43
N ASP A 1214 -9.85 -9.64 18.58
CA ASP A 1214 -9.20 -8.72 19.52
C ASP A 1214 -8.24 -9.43 20.49
N GLU A 1215 -8.50 -10.71 20.82
CA GLU A 1215 -7.74 -11.49 21.80
C GLU A 1215 -7.21 -12.82 21.23
N PRO A 1216 -5.99 -12.85 20.63
CA PRO A 1216 -5.42 -14.08 20.05
C PRO A 1216 -5.23 -15.24 21.03
N LYS A 1217 -5.20 -14.96 22.34
CA LYS A 1217 -5.10 -15.99 23.38
C LYS A 1217 -6.38 -16.82 23.52
N THR A 1218 -7.52 -16.32 23.04
CA THR A 1218 -8.83 -17.00 23.11
C THR A 1218 -8.81 -18.36 22.39
N TRP A 1219 -8.02 -18.49 21.31
CA TRP A 1219 -7.79 -19.75 20.61
C TRP A 1219 -7.24 -20.89 21.49
N ASN A 1220 -6.50 -20.55 22.56
CA ASN A 1220 -5.91 -21.52 23.50
C ASN A 1220 -6.83 -21.82 24.69
N ARG A 1221 -8.00 -21.18 24.79
CA ARG A 1221 -8.95 -21.41 25.87
C ARG A 1221 -9.71 -22.71 25.61
N ARG A 1222 -9.99 -23.42 26.70
CA ARG A 1222 -10.88 -24.61 26.71
C ARG A 1222 -12.33 -24.22 26.94
N LEU A 1223 -12.54 -23.26 27.83
CA LEU A 1223 -13.84 -22.66 28.13
C LEU A 1223 -13.84 -21.23 27.61
N LEU A 1224 -14.89 -20.90 26.86
CA LEU A 1224 -15.15 -19.56 26.38
C LEU A 1224 -16.24 -18.94 27.26
N ASP A 1225 -16.11 -17.67 27.60
CA ASP A 1225 -17.18 -16.92 28.26
C ASP A 1225 -18.06 -16.39 27.12
N ILE A 1226 -19.08 -17.18 26.75
CA ILE A 1226 -20.00 -16.93 25.63
C ILE A 1226 -21.37 -16.71 26.22
#